data_AF-A0A397F451-F1
#
_entry.id   AF-A0A397F451-F1
#
_cell.length_a   1.000
_cell.length_b   1.000
_cell.length_c   1.000
_cell.angle_alpha   90.00
_cell.angle_beta   90.00
_cell.angle_gamma   90.00
#
_symmetry.space_group_name_H-M   'P 1'
#
loop_
_entity.id
_entity.type
_entity.pdbx_description
1 polymer ?
#
loop_
_entity_poly.entity_id
_entity_poly.type
_entity_poly.pdbx_seq_one_letter_code
_entity_poly.pdbx_strand_id
1 'polypeptide(L)'
;MNQIDLSSADSPTKVDEFAQLNVGSYFNFITMGRKGNRVTANTDEWRAKLTEIQAIHMKRNNIPMIFGIDSVHGATYVDGSVLFPQSINTAATFNPVLAQGLGKYMARDTKAAGIPWMFGPTLDVTRHKHWPRVYETFGEDPTVVADMGKVVIEHIQQEGIAACFKHFISYSDPTSGLDQGSSELSSYEILNYFMPPFKAAVEADVWSGMGTFIALNKEPLAANELMHKGLLRGDLGFKGLMVTDFEEIHLLMSKHHVVKTTLEAMELSMNTTSYDISMVPYDDSFIRNGKQLVAQNRLPEARLRESAIRIMKLKLKLNLFDVPVPGADVVSQLGDEASQLAALALAQESMVLLKNQDNVLPLTPEKAASIFLTGSSADSIGLMCGGWSLLWQGTSLSQVFPLGATVRKAMETTLGGPEKFSYYHGFDTDGQLVNNDGKAGDLEAAKALAAKAEYTVVVLGERAYAEFKGNDDKQPLPPGFLTYVQALKSTGTKIILVLVEGRPRLLNGMAELAHAIIFAGLPCEFGGQAIVDVLLGKVNPSGKMAMTYPKTGTSINLATPYYKRTTSYCVKDGATFDCPAEWQFGDGLSYTSFTYSNVSISTTSLTYSATESNGYTISVTVQNTGLIHGQETVLLFGTPPATRVTAETKLLKRYTKLSLAAGEAKVVTFSLSHQDLGYYSNDIGNGLKKDAPSGTYTFFVKHDTDCTATSNPLCMALNWDNPTQASFSPTSTSNAVASVDNPAAASTPSSPVPVSPVPVSPVPVSPVPVSLIVGLASGVGCALVLMGIAYMVRRKKQQRRRGGPPSVIDDDVVVMESKEQRHDVVLVGGV
;
A
#
# COMPACT_ATOMS: atom_id res chain seq x y z
N MET A 1 -1.60 28.14 6.91
CA MET A 1 -0.22 28.40 7.38
C MET A 1 0.73 27.87 6.33
N ASN A 2 1.86 28.55 6.06
CA ASN A 2 2.83 28.00 5.10
C ASN A 2 3.74 26.94 5.76
N GLN A 3 4.18 25.97 4.97
CA GLN A 3 5.13 24.93 5.34
C GLN A 3 6.33 24.93 4.38
N ILE A 4 7.49 25.24 4.94
CA ILE A 4 8.75 25.45 4.19
C ILE A 4 9.60 24.17 4.21
N ASP A 5 10.23 23.88 3.08
CA ASP A 5 11.19 22.77 2.96
C ASP A 5 12.49 23.11 3.69
N LEU A 6 13.01 22.18 4.50
CA LEU A 6 14.22 22.38 5.29
C LEU A 6 15.46 22.72 4.43
N SER A 7 15.50 22.32 3.15
CA SER A 7 16.55 22.72 2.20
C SER A 7 16.56 24.22 1.88
N SER A 8 15.40 24.90 1.98
CA SER A 8 15.32 26.37 1.86
C SER A 8 15.52 27.09 3.20
N ALA A 9 15.39 26.35 4.32
CA ALA A 9 15.69 26.81 5.68
C ALA A 9 16.99 26.19 6.22
N ASP A 10 17.98 26.03 5.34
CA ASP A 10 19.26 25.35 5.60
C ASP A 10 20.04 25.95 6.78
N SER A 11 19.97 27.28 6.91
CA SER A 11 20.82 28.11 7.75
C SER A 11 20.02 28.88 8.80
N PRO A 12 20.60 29.17 9.99
CA PRO A 12 19.92 29.93 11.05
C PRO A 12 19.35 31.28 10.57
N THR A 13 20.02 31.94 9.63
CA THR A 13 19.54 33.20 9.03
C THR A 13 18.25 32.99 8.25
N LYS A 14 18.16 31.96 7.40
CA LYS A 14 16.93 31.65 6.64
C LYS A 14 15.79 31.22 7.56
N VAL A 15 16.09 30.41 8.57
CA VAL A 15 15.11 30.06 9.62
C VAL A 15 14.57 31.30 10.32
N ASP A 16 15.42 32.28 10.62
CA ASP A 16 15.00 33.53 11.27
C ASP A 16 14.19 34.45 10.34
N GLU A 17 14.55 34.56 9.05
CA GLU A 17 13.74 35.25 8.03
C GLU A 17 12.32 34.65 7.95
N PHE A 18 12.20 33.33 7.83
CA PHE A 18 10.90 32.65 7.83
C PHE A 18 10.17 32.75 9.17
N ALA A 19 10.89 32.76 10.30
CA ALA A 19 10.30 32.98 11.62
C ALA A 19 9.69 34.39 11.74
N GLN A 20 10.37 35.44 11.26
CA GLN A 20 9.82 36.81 11.20
C GLN A 20 8.54 36.87 10.35
N LEU A 21 8.45 36.09 9.28
CA LEU A 21 7.24 35.96 8.44
C LEU A 21 6.10 35.16 9.09
N ASN A 22 6.31 34.57 10.28
CA ASN A 22 5.39 33.68 10.98
C ASN A 22 5.11 32.37 10.21
N VAL A 23 6.10 31.84 9.48
CA VAL A 23 6.11 30.42 9.09
C VAL A 23 6.07 29.57 10.36
N GLY A 24 5.15 28.60 10.44
CA GLY A 24 4.95 27.81 11.65
C GLY A 24 5.08 26.30 11.44
N SER A 25 5.48 25.85 10.26
CA SER A 25 5.66 24.45 9.90
C SER A 25 6.85 24.28 8.97
N TYR A 26 7.59 23.19 9.12
CA TYR A 26 8.69 22.79 8.23
C TYR A 26 8.56 21.31 7.87
N PHE A 27 9.31 20.86 6.86
CA PHE A 27 9.37 19.45 6.47
C PHE A 27 10.64 19.08 5.71
N ASN A 28 10.69 17.83 5.22
CA ASN A 28 11.76 17.22 4.43
C ASN A 28 13.05 16.91 5.22
N PHE A 29 14.00 16.20 4.62
CA PHE A 29 15.18 15.66 5.30
C PHE A 29 16.35 16.64 5.44
N ILE A 30 17.26 16.37 6.39
CA ILE A 30 18.54 17.08 6.48
C ILE A 30 19.48 16.56 5.38
N THR A 31 19.69 17.36 4.33
CA THR A 31 20.66 17.06 3.27
C THR A 31 22.08 16.95 3.83
N MET A 32 22.69 15.78 3.73
CA MET A 32 24.04 15.51 4.24
C MET A 32 25.05 15.03 3.20
N GLY A 33 24.59 14.72 1.98
CA GLY A 33 25.37 13.91 1.04
C GLY A 33 25.69 12.53 1.60
N ARG A 34 26.61 11.81 0.97
CA ARG A 34 27.09 10.51 1.47
C ARG A 34 28.29 10.70 2.41
N LYS A 35 28.13 10.38 3.70
CA LYS A 35 29.19 10.36 4.71
C LYS A 35 29.60 8.91 4.99
N GLY A 36 30.53 8.37 4.20
CA GLY A 36 30.98 6.98 4.33
C GLY A 36 29.90 5.97 3.92
N ASN A 37 29.33 5.26 4.88
CA ASN A 37 28.16 4.37 4.66
C ASN A 37 26.82 5.00 5.08
N ARG A 38 26.82 6.27 5.49
CA ARG A 38 25.61 7.02 5.86
C ARG A 38 25.17 7.94 4.73
N VAL A 39 23.87 8.13 4.54
CA VAL A 39 23.28 9.11 3.59
C VAL A 39 22.22 10.02 4.23
N THR A 40 21.79 9.71 5.45
CA THR A 40 20.77 10.42 6.25
C THR A 40 21.35 10.91 7.57
N ALA A 41 20.65 11.82 8.25
CA ALA A 41 21.02 12.29 9.59
C ALA A 41 20.66 11.24 10.66
N ASN A 42 21.51 11.11 11.68
CA ASN A 42 21.21 10.30 12.86
C ASN A 42 20.38 11.11 13.87
N THR A 43 19.95 10.47 14.94
CA THR A 43 19.15 11.12 15.99
C THR A 43 19.85 12.33 16.61
N ASP A 44 21.16 12.31 16.86
CA ASP A 44 21.89 13.48 17.40
C ASP A 44 21.88 14.67 16.42
N GLU A 45 22.19 14.44 15.13
CA GLU A 45 22.20 15.45 14.08
C GLU A 45 20.78 16.04 13.86
N TRP A 46 19.75 15.19 13.83
CA TRP A 46 18.34 15.60 13.75
C TRP A 46 17.91 16.46 14.95
N ARG A 47 18.12 15.96 16.17
CA ARG A 47 17.68 16.64 17.40
C ARG A 47 18.40 17.97 17.57
N ALA A 48 19.68 18.05 17.22
CA ALA A 48 20.43 19.31 17.22
C ALA A 48 19.81 20.34 16.26
N LYS A 49 19.51 19.95 15.01
CA LYS A 49 18.93 20.86 14.00
C LYS A 49 17.51 21.31 14.38
N LEU A 50 16.67 20.40 14.86
CA LEU A 50 15.32 20.76 15.32
C LEU A 50 15.36 21.68 16.56
N THR A 51 16.32 21.48 17.47
CA THR A 51 16.51 22.35 18.64
C THR A 51 16.97 23.76 18.23
N GLU A 52 17.88 23.88 17.26
CA GLU A 52 18.30 25.16 16.68
C GLU A 52 17.08 25.91 16.10
N ILE A 53 16.28 25.23 15.27
CA ILE A 53 15.11 25.84 14.62
C ILE A 53 14.06 26.26 15.65
N GLN A 54 13.71 25.40 16.61
CA GLN A 54 12.75 25.74 17.68
C GLN A 54 13.24 26.92 18.52
N ALA A 55 14.55 27.01 18.83
CA ALA A 55 15.11 28.11 19.60
C ALA A 55 15.08 29.46 18.86
N ILE A 56 15.05 29.46 17.52
CA ILE A 56 14.84 30.66 16.70
C ILE A 56 13.35 31.02 16.68
N HIS A 57 12.47 30.06 16.42
CA HIS A 57 11.01 30.27 16.36
C HIS A 57 10.42 30.77 17.68
N MET A 58 10.81 30.18 18.81
CA MET A 58 10.32 30.59 20.12
C MET A 58 10.76 32.01 20.52
N LYS A 59 11.91 32.51 20.01
CA LYS A 59 12.34 33.90 20.21
C LYS A 59 11.55 34.93 19.38
N ARG A 60 10.88 34.49 18.32
CA ARG A 60 10.12 35.36 17.40
C ARG A 60 8.62 35.34 17.67
N ASN A 61 8.06 34.14 17.84
CA ASN A 61 6.63 33.91 17.63
C ASN A 61 5.87 33.43 18.89
N ASN A 62 6.57 33.09 19.99
CA ASN A 62 6.00 32.46 21.20
C ASN A 62 5.15 31.20 20.94
N ILE A 63 5.25 30.61 19.75
CA ILE A 63 4.54 29.43 19.28
C ILE A 63 5.59 28.52 18.65
N PRO A 64 5.70 27.24 19.06
CA PRO A 64 6.68 26.31 18.52
C PRO A 64 6.37 26.01 17.05
N MET A 65 7.38 25.73 16.24
CA MET A 65 7.14 25.11 14.93
C MET A 65 6.61 23.68 15.11
N ILE A 66 5.95 23.16 14.08
CA ILE A 66 5.77 21.71 13.90
C ILE A 66 6.66 21.26 12.74
N PHE A 67 7.21 20.06 12.83
CA PHE A 67 8.02 19.45 11.77
C PHE A 67 7.31 18.19 11.28
N GLY A 68 7.07 18.09 9.98
CA GLY A 68 6.50 16.90 9.33
C GLY A 68 7.56 16.17 8.50
N ILE A 69 7.46 14.85 8.36
CA ILE A 69 8.37 14.09 7.50
C ILE A 69 7.69 12.87 6.88
N ASP A 70 8.12 12.49 5.67
CA ASP A 70 7.82 11.17 5.14
C ASP A 70 8.58 10.10 5.92
N SER A 71 7.81 9.15 6.45
CA SER A 71 8.27 7.92 7.07
C SER A 71 7.21 6.91 6.70
N VAL A 72 7.53 6.10 5.69
CA VAL A 72 6.53 5.38 4.89
C VAL A 72 6.47 3.90 5.28
N HIS A 73 7.63 3.30 5.56
CA HIS A 73 7.79 1.89 5.94
C HIS A 73 8.89 1.73 7.01
N GLY A 74 8.96 2.68 7.94
CA GLY A 74 10.09 2.91 8.84
C GLY A 74 10.43 4.41 8.87
N ALA A 75 11.36 4.81 9.74
CA ALA A 75 11.75 6.21 9.87
C ALA A 75 12.72 6.62 8.74
N THR A 76 12.20 6.66 7.50
CA THR A 76 12.91 6.76 6.21
C THR A 76 14.20 7.58 6.22
N TYR A 77 14.20 8.76 6.86
CA TYR A 77 15.33 9.70 6.85
C TYR A 77 16.14 9.74 8.16
N VAL A 78 16.00 8.73 9.02
CA VAL A 78 16.72 8.60 10.30
C VAL A 78 17.72 7.44 10.21
N ASP A 79 19.01 7.79 10.19
CA ASP A 79 20.13 6.85 10.15
C ASP A 79 20.14 5.93 11.38
N GLY A 80 20.21 4.61 11.15
CA GLY A 80 20.16 3.58 12.20
C GLY A 80 18.76 3.16 12.65
N SER A 81 17.69 3.70 12.08
CA SER A 81 16.33 3.17 12.27
C SER A 81 16.11 1.84 11.55
N VAL A 82 15.04 1.11 11.88
CA VAL A 82 14.64 -0.09 11.14
C VAL A 82 13.71 0.28 9.98
N LEU A 83 14.09 -0.11 8.76
CA LEU A 83 13.19 -0.12 7.61
C LEU A 83 12.51 -1.49 7.44
N PHE A 84 11.19 -1.47 7.45
CA PHE A 84 10.28 -2.60 7.26
C PHE A 84 10.05 -2.84 5.75
N PRO A 85 9.43 -3.96 5.36
CA PRO A 85 8.77 -4.08 4.05
C PRO A 85 7.75 -2.97 3.79
N GLN A 86 7.52 -2.65 2.51
CA GLN A 86 6.55 -1.64 2.09
C GLN A 86 5.09 -2.00 2.47
N SER A 87 4.17 -1.04 2.37
CA SER A 87 2.74 -1.24 2.68
C SER A 87 2.11 -2.42 1.93
N ILE A 88 2.50 -2.65 0.67
CA ILE A 88 1.96 -3.75 -0.14
C ILE A 88 2.37 -5.14 0.42
N ASN A 89 3.57 -5.25 0.97
CA ASN A 89 4.02 -6.43 1.70
C ASN A 89 3.26 -6.60 3.02
N THR A 90 3.00 -5.51 3.74
CA THR A 90 2.16 -5.52 4.95
C THR A 90 0.76 -6.03 4.65
N ALA A 91 0.14 -5.59 3.55
CA ALA A 91 -1.15 -6.11 3.11
C ALA A 91 -1.09 -7.59 2.71
N ALA A 92 -0.02 -8.03 2.02
CA ALA A 92 0.16 -9.43 1.62
C ALA A 92 0.19 -10.42 2.80
N THR A 93 0.53 -9.96 4.02
CA THR A 93 0.40 -10.77 5.24
C THR A 93 -1.04 -11.12 5.58
N PHE A 94 -2.01 -10.23 5.28
CA PHE A 94 -3.38 -10.24 5.82
C PHE A 94 -3.43 -10.35 7.37
N ASN A 95 -2.43 -9.80 8.06
CA ASN A 95 -2.24 -9.91 9.50
C ASN A 95 -2.07 -8.53 10.16
N PRO A 96 -3.13 -7.95 10.74
CA PRO A 96 -3.08 -6.63 11.38
C PRO A 96 -2.10 -6.51 12.57
N VAL A 97 -1.65 -7.62 13.18
CA VAL A 97 -0.64 -7.58 14.25
C VAL A 97 0.72 -7.14 13.71
N LEU A 98 1.04 -7.46 12.44
CA LEU A 98 2.25 -7.01 11.78
C LEU A 98 2.14 -5.53 11.35
N ALA A 99 0.95 -5.08 10.95
CA ALA A 99 0.66 -3.65 10.72
C ALA A 99 0.76 -2.80 12.00
N GLN A 100 0.35 -3.34 13.16
CA GLN A 100 0.63 -2.75 14.48
C GLN A 100 2.15 -2.59 14.71
N GLY A 101 2.95 -3.62 14.39
CA GLY A 101 4.40 -3.57 14.49
C GLY A 101 5.01 -2.45 13.65
N LEU A 102 4.63 -2.37 12.36
CA LEU A 102 5.02 -1.30 11.45
C LEU A 102 4.69 0.08 12.03
N GLY A 103 3.42 0.34 12.35
CA GLY A 103 2.97 1.65 12.84
C GLY A 103 3.69 2.10 14.11
N LYS A 104 3.92 1.17 15.04
CA LYS A 104 4.60 1.43 16.30
C LYS A 104 6.07 1.80 16.11
N TYR A 105 6.87 0.91 15.50
CA TYR A 105 8.33 1.10 15.47
C TYR A 105 8.74 2.24 14.54
N MET A 106 8.05 2.41 13.41
CA MET A 106 8.21 3.56 12.52
C MET A 106 7.96 4.88 13.26
N ALA A 107 6.91 4.96 14.07
CA ALA A 107 6.59 6.17 14.82
C ALA A 107 7.57 6.45 15.96
N ARG A 108 7.96 5.42 16.73
CA ARG A 108 8.96 5.54 17.79
C ARG A 108 10.30 6.05 17.24
N ASP A 109 10.78 5.51 16.13
CA ASP A 109 12.09 5.88 15.57
C ASP A 109 12.07 7.29 14.95
N THR A 110 10.94 7.69 14.36
CA THR A 110 10.71 9.07 13.88
C THR A 110 10.66 10.06 15.06
N LYS A 111 9.97 9.69 16.13
CA LYS A 111 9.92 10.44 17.40
C LYS A 111 11.29 10.55 18.06
N ALA A 112 12.14 9.53 17.97
CA ALA A 112 13.52 9.53 18.49
C ALA A 112 14.39 10.63 17.84
N ALA A 113 14.19 10.89 16.55
CA ALA A 113 14.82 12.03 15.86
C ALA A 113 14.30 13.40 16.32
N GLY A 114 13.21 13.44 17.09
CA GLY A 114 12.56 14.66 17.58
C GLY A 114 11.41 15.15 16.70
N ILE A 115 10.97 14.34 15.73
CA ILE A 115 9.97 14.73 14.74
C ILE A 115 8.56 14.32 15.22
N PRO A 116 7.60 15.26 15.35
CA PRO A 116 6.30 15.00 15.97
C PRO A 116 5.15 14.69 14.98
N TRP A 117 5.40 14.63 13.67
CA TRP A 117 4.37 14.45 12.64
C TRP A 117 4.92 13.66 11.45
N MET A 118 4.17 12.64 11.02
CA MET A 118 4.51 11.78 9.88
C MET A 118 3.50 11.95 8.74
N PHE A 119 3.99 11.96 7.50
CA PHE A 119 3.19 11.97 6.28
C PHE A 119 2.82 10.54 5.83
N GLY A 120 2.07 9.84 6.68
CA GLY A 120 1.55 8.50 6.39
C GLY A 120 0.56 7.99 7.45
N PRO A 121 -0.13 6.87 7.19
CA PRO A 121 0.06 5.97 6.04
C PRO A 121 -0.68 6.41 4.76
N THR A 122 -0.26 5.84 3.62
CA THR A 122 -0.99 5.95 2.35
C THR A 122 -2.20 4.99 2.36
N LEU A 123 -3.40 5.52 2.08
CA LEU A 123 -4.71 4.86 2.12
C LEU A 123 -5.38 4.76 0.75
N ASP A 124 -4.64 5.09 -0.31
CA ASP A 124 -5.03 4.86 -1.70
C ASP A 124 -5.30 3.37 -1.98
N VAL A 125 -6.34 3.09 -2.79
CA VAL A 125 -6.78 1.72 -3.11
C VAL A 125 -6.37 1.40 -4.55
N THR A 126 -5.37 0.53 -4.72
CA THR A 126 -4.69 0.30 -6.01
C THR A 126 -5.61 -0.22 -7.10
N ARG A 127 -6.13 0.69 -7.95
CA ARG A 127 -6.81 0.28 -9.19
C ARG A 127 -5.79 0.05 -10.31
N HIS A 128 -5.14 1.10 -10.81
CA HIS A 128 -4.38 1.03 -12.05
C HIS A 128 -2.97 0.49 -11.82
N LYS A 129 -2.72 -0.76 -12.20
CA LYS A 129 -1.50 -1.54 -11.89
C LYS A 129 -0.19 -1.04 -12.52
N HIS A 130 -0.26 -0.03 -13.38
CA HIS A 130 0.92 0.68 -13.90
C HIS A 130 1.39 1.83 -13.00
N TRP A 131 0.51 2.37 -12.13
CA TRP A 131 0.80 3.53 -11.29
C TRP A 131 2.03 3.26 -10.41
N PRO A 132 3.02 4.16 -10.36
CA PRO A 132 4.28 3.84 -9.69
C PRO A 132 4.14 3.66 -8.17
N ARG A 133 3.24 4.40 -7.52
CA ARG A 133 3.09 4.41 -6.04
C ARG A 133 2.31 3.23 -5.47
N VAL A 134 2.06 2.18 -6.26
CA VAL A 134 1.34 0.95 -5.84
C VAL A 134 1.93 0.33 -4.56
N TYR A 135 3.26 0.27 -4.40
CA TYR A 135 3.87 -0.33 -3.22
C TYR A 135 3.59 0.42 -1.91
N GLU A 136 3.29 1.72 -1.98
CA GLU A 136 2.94 2.55 -0.82
C GLU A 136 1.53 2.22 -0.29
N THR A 137 0.69 1.54 -1.09
CA THR A 137 -0.68 1.16 -0.72
C THR A 137 -0.76 -0.19 -0.02
N PHE A 138 -1.86 -0.43 0.68
CA PHE A 138 -2.21 -1.76 1.21
C PHE A 138 -2.97 -2.64 0.18
N GLY A 139 -2.69 -2.50 -1.11
CA GLY A 139 -3.28 -3.31 -2.19
C GLY A 139 -4.56 -2.74 -2.80
N GLU A 140 -5.35 -3.59 -3.44
CA GLU A 140 -6.53 -3.18 -4.23
C GLU A 140 -7.87 -3.27 -3.49
N ASP A 141 -7.90 -3.85 -2.28
CA ASP A 141 -9.15 -4.09 -1.56
C ASP A 141 -9.50 -2.98 -0.55
N PRO A 142 -10.68 -2.34 -0.65
CA PRO A 142 -11.08 -1.29 0.29
C PRO A 142 -11.15 -1.72 1.76
N THR A 143 -11.38 -3.00 2.06
CA THR A 143 -11.45 -3.52 3.44
C THR A 143 -10.06 -3.73 4.01
N VAL A 144 -9.15 -4.38 3.25
CA VAL A 144 -7.74 -4.55 3.65
C VAL A 144 -7.06 -3.20 3.85
N VAL A 145 -7.27 -2.23 2.94
CA VAL A 145 -6.67 -0.90 3.05
C VAL A 145 -7.24 -0.12 4.24
N ALA A 146 -8.53 -0.28 4.55
CA ALA A 146 -9.16 0.30 5.74
C ALA A 146 -8.64 -0.31 7.05
N ASP A 147 -8.59 -1.63 7.16
CA ASP A 147 -8.16 -2.33 8.37
C ASP A 147 -6.68 -2.07 8.69
N MET A 148 -5.80 -2.24 7.69
CA MET A 148 -4.36 -2.02 7.84
C MET A 148 -4.05 -0.55 8.13
N GLY A 149 -4.66 0.36 7.35
CA GLY A 149 -4.49 1.80 7.52
C GLY A 149 -4.94 2.30 8.89
N LYS A 150 -6.09 1.83 9.38
CA LYS A 150 -6.57 2.11 10.74
C LYS A 150 -5.58 1.66 11.80
N VAL A 151 -5.13 0.40 11.76
CA VAL A 151 -4.24 -0.13 12.80
C VAL A 151 -2.87 0.58 12.80
N VAL A 152 -2.35 0.96 11.63
CA VAL A 152 -1.13 1.78 11.54
C VAL A 152 -1.34 3.17 12.15
N ILE A 153 -2.45 3.85 11.84
CA ILE A 153 -2.80 5.17 12.43
C ILE A 153 -2.93 5.10 13.95
N GLU A 154 -3.64 4.09 14.47
CA GLU A 154 -3.82 3.91 15.91
C GLU A 154 -2.48 3.76 16.64
N HIS A 155 -1.52 3.04 16.06
CA HIS A 155 -0.21 2.81 16.71
C HIS A 155 0.79 3.96 16.53
N ILE A 156 0.75 4.69 15.40
CA ILE A 156 1.53 5.94 15.25
C ILE A 156 1.13 6.94 16.34
N GLN A 157 -0.19 7.07 16.58
CA GLN A 157 -0.73 8.05 17.53
C GLN A 157 -0.59 7.61 18.99
N GLN A 158 -0.52 6.30 19.27
CA GLN A 158 -0.17 5.76 20.60
C GLN A 158 1.27 6.10 21.03
N GLU A 159 2.22 6.13 20.09
CA GLU A 159 3.59 6.59 20.37
C GLU A 159 3.66 8.13 20.61
N GLY A 160 2.55 8.86 20.40
CA GLY A 160 2.43 10.28 20.76
C GLY A 160 2.87 11.25 19.66
N ILE A 161 2.87 10.82 18.40
CA ILE A 161 3.11 11.67 17.23
C ILE A 161 1.95 11.61 16.25
N ALA A 162 1.82 12.61 15.37
CA ALA A 162 0.67 12.72 14.48
C ALA A 162 0.79 11.81 13.25
N ALA A 163 -0.24 11.01 13.00
CA ALA A 163 -0.45 10.34 11.72
C ALA A 163 -1.15 11.26 10.72
N CYS A 164 -0.91 11.05 9.42
CA CYS A 164 -1.46 11.82 8.32
C CYS A 164 -1.88 10.88 7.19
N PHE A 165 -3.18 10.66 7.00
CA PHE A 165 -3.63 9.88 5.84
C PHE A 165 -3.25 10.59 4.54
N LYS A 166 -2.88 9.83 3.51
CA LYS A 166 -2.67 10.37 2.16
C LYS A 166 -3.09 9.36 1.07
N HIS A 167 -3.43 9.75 -0.15
CA HIS A 167 -3.57 11.12 -0.66
C HIS A 167 -5.07 11.36 -0.90
N PHE A 168 -5.69 12.30 -0.20
CA PHE A 168 -7.15 12.45 -0.22
C PHE A 168 -7.60 13.19 -1.50
N ILE A 169 -8.24 12.56 -2.49
CA ILE A 169 -8.70 11.15 -2.56
C ILE A 169 -8.57 10.57 -3.97
N SER A 170 -8.54 9.24 -4.07
CA SER A 170 -8.59 8.47 -5.33
C SER A 170 -7.36 8.62 -6.23
N TYR A 171 -6.18 8.84 -5.67
CA TYR A 171 -4.96 9.09 -6.46
C TYR A 171 -4.49 7.84 -7.26
N SER A 172 -4.97 6.66 -6.86
CA SER A 172 -4.63 5.32 -7.36
C SER A 172 -5.39 4.84 -8.60
N ASP A 173 -6.25 5.66 -9.21
CA ASP A 173 -6.98 5.34 -10.45
C ASP A 173 -6.79 6.37 -11.60
N PRO A 174 -5.54 6.81 -11.88
CA PRO A 174 -5.29 7.75 -12.97
C PRO A 174 -5.58 7.08 -14.32
N THR A 175 -6.35 7.74 -15.19
CA THR A 175 -6.83 7.14 -16.45
C THR A 175 -5.69 6.75 -17.42
N SER A 176 -4.51 7.38 -17.28
CA SER A 176 -3.29 7.05 -18.02
C SER A 176 -2.43 5.96 -17.37
N GLY A 177 -2.70 5.60 -16.11
CA GLY A 177 -1.81 4.78 -15.29
C GLY A 177 -0.55 5.48 -14.80
N LEU A 178 -0.43 6.81 -14.96
CA LEU A 178 0.75 7.59 -14.61
C LEU A 178 0.53 8.44 -13.35
N ASP A 179 1.61 8.67 -12.62
CA ASP A 179 1.67 9.56 -11.47
C ASP A 179 1.18 10.97 -11.82
N GLN A 180 0.44 11.57 -10.89
CA GLN A 180 -0.27 12.84 -11.04
C GLN A 180 -1.15 12.96 -12.30
N GLY A 181 -1.70 11.86 -12.82
CA GLY A 181 -2.72 11.84 -13.87
C GLY A 181 -4.14 11.97 -13.31
N SER A 182 -5.06 12.58 -14.06
CA SER A 182 -6.46 12.75 -13.64
C SER A 182 -7.22 11.42 -13.52
N SER A 183 -8.21 11.38 -12.63
CA SER A 183 -9.11 10.23 -12.42
C SER A 183 -10.55 10.60 -12.76
N GLU A 184 -11.25 9.74 -13.49
CA GLU A 184 -12.67 9.92 -13.86
C GLU A 184 -13.49 8.79 -13.21
N LEU A 185 -14.30 9.11 -12.20
CA LEU A 185 -14.94 8.15 -11.29
C LEU A 185 -16.38 8.56 -10.97
N SER A 186 -17.29 7.59 -10.97
CA SER A 186 -18.65 7.80 -10.47
C SER A 186 -18.67 8.02 -8.94
N SER A 187 -19.63 8.78 -8.42
CA SER A 187 -19.82 9.01 -6.97
C SER A 187 -19.93 7.69 -6.19
N TYR A 188 -20.52 6.67 -6.82
CA TYR A 188 -20.57 5.29 -6.32
C TYR A 188 -19.17 4.72 -6.03
N GLU A 189 -18.21 4.92 -6.93
CA GLU A 189 -16.86 4.33 -6.83
C GLU A 189 -16.02 5.11 -5.82
N ILE A 190 -16.16 6.43 -5.79
CA ILE A 190 -15.59 7.28 -4.74
C ILE A 190 -16.09 6.78 -3.37
N LEU A 191 -17.40 6.64 -3.16
CA LEU A 191 -17.97 6.25 -1.88
C LEU A 191 -17.75 4.79 -1.48
N ASN A 192 -17.75 3.84 -2.43
CA ASN A 192 -17.72 2.41 -2.10
C ASN A 192 -16.33 1.76 -2.25
N TYR A 193 -15.40 2.38 -2.98
CA TYR A 193 -14.05 1.83 -3.18
C TYR A 193 -12.96 2.71 -2.56
N PHE A 194 -12.94 4.03 -2.83
CA PHE A 194 -11.82 4.89 -2.41
C PHE A 194 -12.03 5.56 -1.03
N MET A 195 -13.26 5.85 -0.64
CA MET A 195 -13.61 6.45 0.66
C MET A 195 -13.45 5.54 1.89
N PRO A 196 -13.78 4.22 1.87
CA PRO A 196 -13.82 3.42 3.09
C PRO A 196 -12.54 3.44 3.96
N PRO A 197 -11.31 3.46 3.40
CA PRO A 197 -10.10 3.64 4.19
C PRO A 197 -10.01 4.98 4.92
N PHE A 198 -10.35 6.08 4.26
CA PHE A 198 -10.37 7.40 4.89
C PHE A 198 -11.46 7.50 5.97
N LYS A 199 -12.60 6.84 5.79
CA LYS A 199 -13.60 6.69 6.87
C LYS A 199 -13.02 5.96 8.08
N ALA A 200 -12.36 4.82 7.87
CA ALA A 200 -11.73 4.06 8.96
C ALA A 200 -10.64 4.86 9.68
N ALA A 201 -9.89 5.71 8.96
CA ALA A 201 -8.94 6.65 9.54
C ALA A 201 -9.61 7.74 10.41
N VAL A 202 -10.73 8.31 9.97
CA VAL A 202 -11.49 9.29 10.79
C VAL A 202 -12.11 8.62 12.02
N GLU A 203 -12.57 7.37 11.90
CA GLU A 203 -13.04 6.56 13.02
C GLU A 203 -11.93 6.13 14.00
N ALA A 204 -10.65 6.26 13.60
CA ALA A 204 -9.47 6.06 14.45
C ALA A 204 -8.99 7.37 15.15
N ASP A 205 -9.77 8.46 15.09
CA ASP A 205 -9.36 9.81 15.49
C ASP A 205 -7.98 10.19 14.91
N VAL A 206 -7.81 10.08 13.58
CA VAL A 206 -6.59 10.56 12.90
C VAL A 206 -6.44 12.08 13.03
N TRP A 207 -5.24 12.58 13.36
CA TRP A 207 -5.03 13.98 13.73
C TRP A 207 -4.75 14.90 12.53
N SER A 208 -4.34 14.34 11.39
CA SER A 208 -4.09 15.09 10.16
C SER A 208 -4.39 14.26 8.90
N GLY A 209 -4.48 14.95 7.76
CA GLY A 209 -4.60 14.36 6.44
C GLY A 209 -3.96 15.23 5.37
N MET A 210 -3.56 14.61 4.26
CA MET A 210 -2.89 15.24 3.11
C MET A 210 -3.78 15.22 1.87
N GLY A 211 -3.65 16.25 1.05
CA GLY A 211 -4.31 16.39 -0.25
C GLY A 211 -3.80 15.43 -1.33
N THR A 212 -3.95 15.82 -2.59
CA THR A 212 -3.38 15.11 -3.76
C THR A 212 -3.32 16.02 -4.98
N PHE A 213 -2.38 15.72 -5.89
CA PHE A 213 -2.09 16.52 -7.08
C PHE A 213 -3.18 16.50 -8.18
N ILE A 214 -4.12 15.55 -8.14
CA ILE A 214 -4.95 15.20 -9.30
C ILE A 214 -6.19 16.09 -9.50
N ALA A 215 -6.73 16.05 -10.71
CA ALA A 215 -8.12 16.38 -10.96
C ALA A 215 -8.99 15.11 -10.93
N LEU A 216 -10.13 15.21 -10.26
CA LEU A 216 -11.15 14.19 -10.16
C LEU A 216 -12.38 14.68 -10.95
N ASN A 217 -12.81 13.93 -11.97
CA ASN A 217 -13.89 14.34 -12.87
C ASN A 217 -13.69 15.76 -13.44
N LYS A 218 -12.45 16.06 -13.87
CA LYS A 218 -11.94 17.37 -14.35
C LYS A 218 -11.85 18.50 -13.32
N GLU A 219 -12.19 18.27 -12.05
CA GLU A 219 -12.04 19.27 -10.97
C GLU A 219 -10.78 18.98 -10.12
N PRO A 220 -9.75 19.85 -10.12
CA PRO A 220 -8.56 19.71 -9.27
C PRO A 220 -8.93 19.57 -7.80
N LEU A 221 -8.41 18.57 -7.07
CA LEU A 221 -8.75 18.39 -5.66
C LEU A 221 -8.26 19.55 -4.78
N ALA A 222 -7.14 20.19 -5.17
CA ALA A 222 -6.69 21.49 -4.69
C ALA A 222 -7.75 22.63 -4.71
N ALA A 223 -8.86 22.45 -5.45
CA ALA A 223 -9.99 23.36 -5.52
C ALA A 223 -11.36 22.69 -5.29
N ASN A 224 -11.44 21.38 -5.00
CA ASN A 224 -12.71 20.64 -5.04
C ASN A 224 -13.52 20.77 -3.74
N GLU A 225 -14.60 21.55 -3.78
CA GLU A 225 -15.46 21.79 -2.61
C GLU A 225 -16.26 20.56 -2.17
N LEU A 226 -16.71 19.73 -3.12
CA LEU A 226 -17.53 18.55 -2.83
C LEU A 226 -16.73 17.50 -2.05
N MET A 227 -15.46 17.28 -2.39
CA MET A 227 -14.58 16.39 -1.63
C MET A 227 -14.15 17.03 -0.30
N HIS A 228 -13.69 18.29 -0.31
CA HIS A 228 -13.07 18.91 0.88
C HIS A 228 -14.04 19.43 1.94
N LYS A 229 -15.29 19.77 1.59
CA LYS A 229 -16.31 20.20 2.55
C LYS A 229 -17.44 19.18 2.65
N GLY A 230 -17.97 18.72 1.52
CA GLY A 230 -19.03 17.69 1.48
C GLY A 230 -18.58 16.38 2.11
N LEU A 231 -17.72 15.63 1.42
CA LEU A 231 -17.26 14.32 1.87
C LEU A 231 -16.45 14.40 3.18
N LEU A 232 -15.35 15.16 3.17
CA LEU A 232 -14.36 15.10 4.24
C LEU A 232 -14.87 15.69 5.57
N ARG A 233 -15.52 16.85 5.54
CA ARG A 233 -15.91 17.59 6.75
C ARG A 233 -17.38 17.40 7.12
N GLY A 234 -18.25 17.18 6.14
CA GLY A 234 -19.65 16.79 6.33
C GLY A 234 -19.79 15.30 6.60
N ASP A 235 -19.77 14.48 5.54
CA ASP A 235 -20.14 13.06 5.57
C ASP A 235 -19.24 12.21 6.49
N LEU A 236 -17.93 12.43 6.44
CA LEU A 236 -16.94 11.76 7.30
C LEU A 236 -16.74 12.47 8.64
N GLY A 237 -17.06 13.76 8.75
CA GLY A 237 -16.92 14.53 9.98
C GLY A 237 -15.47 14.74 10.45
N PHE A 238 -14.48 14.80 9.56
CA PHE A 238 -13.04 14.88 9.92
C PHE A 238 -12.64 16.15 10.68
N LYS A 239 -12.03 15.99 11.86
CA LYS A 239 -11.73 17.06 12.84
C LYS A 239 -10.25 17.47 12.90
N GLY A 240 -9.34 16.67 12.35
CA GLY A 240 -7.90 16.97 12.28
C GLY A 240 -7.59 18.12 11.31
N LEU A 241 -6.31 18.47 11.14
CA LEU A 241 -5.94 19.44 10.09
C LEU A 241 -5.85 18.77 8.72
N MET A 242 -6.03 19.54 7.66
CA MET A 242 -5.56 19.17 6.31
C MET A 242 -4.28 19.95 5.95
N VAL A 243 -3.32 19.25 5.38
CA VAL A 243 -2.16 19.82 4.67
C VAL A 243 -2.31 19.55 3.18
N THR A 244 -1.84 20.46 2.32
CA THR A 244 -1.73 20.16 0.89
C THR A 244 -0.61 19.15 0.64
N ASP A 245 -0.65 18.47 -0.50
CA ASP A 245 0.55 17.86 -1.06
C ASP A 245 1.53 18.95 -1.57
N PHE A 246 2.69 18.53 -2.07
CA PHE A 246 3.78 19.40 -2.53
C PHE A 246 3.36 20.34 -3.67
N GLU A 247 3.46 21.67 -3.48
CA GLU A 247 3.08 22.70 -4.46
C GLU A 247 1.61 22.62 -4.97
N GLU A 248 0.73 21.87 -4.30
CA GLU A 248 -0.60 21.48 -4.83
C GLU A 248 -1.48 22.68 -5.24
N ILE A 249 -1.44 23.78 -4.48
CA ILE A 249 -2.15 25.03 -4.82
C ILE A 249 -1.55 25.67 -6.07
N HIS A 250 -0.22 25.68 -6.24
CA HIS A 250 0.41 26.23 -7.43
C HIS A 250 0.16 25.38 -8.68
N LEU A 251 -0.08 24.07 -8.54
CA LEU A 251 -0.51 23.21 -9.66
C LEU A 251 -1.85 23.67 -10.28
N LEU A 252 -2.73 24.38 -9.54
CA LEU A 252 -3.94 25.01 -10.11
C LEU A 252 -3.61 25.96 -11.28
N MET A 253 -2.46 26.64 -11.20
CA MET A 253 -1.95 27.55 -12.23
C MET A 253 -1.04 26.81 -13.22
N SER A 254 -0.02 26.11 -12.71
CA SER A 254 1.10 25.60 -13.52
C SER A 254 0.81 24.30 -14.28
N LYS A 255 -0.21 23.54 -13.88
CA LYS A 255 -0.53 22.22 -14.44
C LYS A 255 -2.00 22.03 -14.83
N HIS A 256 -2.92 22.46 -13.96
CA HIS A 256 -4.37 22.36 -14.20
C HIS A 256 -4.92 23.55 -15.01
N HIS A 257 -4.18 24.67 -15.04
CA HIS A 257 -4.49 25.88 -15.80
C HIS A 257 -5.89 26.48 -15.55
N VAL A 258 -6.47 26.26 -14.36
CA VAL A 258 -7.79 26.79 -13.97
C VAL A 258 -7.74 28.26 -13.51
N VAL A 259 -6.53 28.79 -13.28
CA VAL A 259 -6.23 30.17 -12.85
C VAL A 259 -4.95 30.67 -13.52
N LYS A 260 -4.72 31.99 -13.52
CA LYS A 260 -3.58 32.63 -14.21
C LYS A 260 -2.46 33.08 -13.27
N THR A 261 -2.71 33.15 -11.97
CA THR A 261 -1.77 33.64 -10.96
C THR A 261 -1.82 32.80 -9.67
N THR A 262 -0.74 32.83 -8.89
CA THR A 262 -0.70 32.19 -7.56
C THR A 262 -1.63 32.87 -6.54
N LEU A 263 -2.00 34.13 -6.78
CA LEU A 263 -2.99 34.86 -5.98
C LEU A 263 -4.41 34.31 -6.20
N GLU A 264 -4.80 34.10 -7.45
CA GLU A 264 -6.07 33.45 -7.82
C GLU A 264 -6.09 31.97 -7.39
N ALA A 265 -4.96 31.26 -7.50
CA ALA A 265 -4.83 29.88 -7.03
C ALA A 265 -5.10 29.75 -5.54
N MET A 266 -4.50 30.62 -4.73
CA MET A 266 -4.74 30.66 -3.28
C MET A 266 -6.17 31.09 -2.95
N GLU A 267 -6.74 32.07 -3.66
CA GLU A 267 -8.12 32.51 -3.47
C GLU A 267 -9.11 31.36 -3.72
N LEU A 268 -8.96 30.66 -4.85
CA LEU A 268 -9.79 29.53 -5.21
C LEU A 268 -9.68 28.44 -4.14
N SER A 269 -8.46 27.94 -3.90
CA SER A 269 -8.22 26.83 -2.96
C SER A 269 -8.68 27.14 -1.54
N MET A 270 -8.38 28.33 -1.00
CA MET A 270 -8.74 28.66 0.39
C MET A 270 -10.25 28.88 0.58
N ASN A 271 -10.98 29.29 -0.47
CA ASN A 271 -12.42 29.46 -0.41
C ASN A 271 -13.19 28.14 -0.65
N THR A 272 -12.73 27.26 -1.55
CA THR A 272 -13.44 25.98 -1.84
C THR A 272 -13.00 24.81 -0.96
N THR A 273 -11.74 24.74 -0.51
CA THR A 273 -11.23 23.59 0.26
C THR A 273 -11.20 23.82 1.78
N SER A 274 -10.88 22.76 2.52
CA SER A 274 -10.69 22.77 3.97
C SER A 274 -9.22 22.58 4.41
N TYR A 275 -8.24 22.96 3.55
CA TYR A 275 -6.82 23.02 3.89
C TYR A 275 -6.53 24.00 5.03
N ASP A 276 -5.56 23.65 5.87
CA ASP A 276 -5.13 24.42 7.04
C ASP A 276 -3.64 24.80 6.95
N ILE A 277 -2.81 23.87 6.49
CA ILE A 277 -1.42 24.10 6.09
C ILE A 277 -1.32 23.96 4.56
N SER A 278 -0.53 24.83 3.93
CA SER A 278 -0.13 24.69 2.53
C SER A 278 1.37 24.46 2.46
N MET A 279 1.76 23.46 1.70
CA MET A 279 3.14 23.11 1.39
C MET A 279 3.57 23.85 0.12
N VAL A 280 3.80 25.16 0.26
CA VAL A 280 4.55 25.97 -0.72
C VAL A 280 5.99 26.04 -0.20
N PRO A 281 6.87 25.10 -0.62
CA PRO A 281 8.11 24.77 0.06
C PRO A 281 9.18 25.86 0.05
N TYR A 282 9.20 26.69 -0.99
CA TYR A 282 10.39 27.48 -1.37
C TYR A 282 10.25 29.00 -1.19
N ASP A 283 9.06 29.54 -0.98
CA ASP A 283 8.85 31.00 -0.88
C ASP A 283 7.75 31.41 0.13
N ASP A 284 7.54 32.72 0.27
CA ASP A 284 6.52 33.31 1.15
C ASP A 284 5.22 33.72 0.42
N SER A 285 4.99 33.27 -0.82
CA SER A 285 3.85 33.69 -1.65
C SER A 285 2.51 33.42 -0.99
N PHE A 286 2.32 32.26 -0.35
CA PHE A 286 1.12 31.96 0.43
C PHE A 286 0.86 33.01 1.55
N ILE A 287 1.93 33.55 2.16
CA ILE A 287 1.81 34.56 3.23
C ILE A 287 1.49 35.93 2.64
N ARG A 288 2.14 36.33 1.53
CA ARG A 288 1.86 37.58 0.80
C ARG A 288 0.45 37.59 0.21
N ASN A 289 0.10 36.56 -0.55
CA ASN A 289 -1.19 36.40 -1.20
C ASN A 289 -2.32 36.33 -0.15
N GLY A 290 -2.13 35.60 0.95
CA GLY A 290 -3.11 35.54 2.05
C GLY A 290 -3.37 36.90 2.68
N LYS A 291 -2.32 37.67 2.99
CA LYS A 291 -2.45 39.05 3.50
C LYS A 291 -3.17 39.96 2.50
N GLN A 292 -2.86 39.84 1.21
CA GLN A 292 -3.50 40.61 0.14
C GLN A 292 -4.99 40.27 -0.01
N LEU A 293 -5.37 38.99 -0.02
CA LEU A 293 -6.76 38.56 -0.17
C LEU A 293 -7.62 39.00 1.02
N VAL A 294 -7.10 38.93 2.25
CA VAL A 294 -7.79 39.45 3.44
C VAL A 294 -7.97 40.97 3.34
N ALA A 295 -6.91 41.73 2.98
CA ALA A 295 -6.99 43.18 2.81
C ALA A 295 -7.94 43.62 1.67
N GLN A 296 -8.18 42.74 0.69
CA GLN A 296 -9.15 42.95 -0.40
C GLN A 296 -10.56 42.40 -0.10
N ASN A 297 -10.81 41.85 1.11
CA ASN A 297 -12.04 41.16 1.51
C ASN A 297 -12.41 39.93 0.62
N ARG A 298 -11.42 39.35 -0.06
CA ARG A 298 -11.54 38.18 -0.96
C ARG A 298 -11.34 36.84 -0.23
N LEU A 299 -10.79 36.87 0.98
CA LEU A 299 -10.67 35.71 1.87
C LEU A 299 -11.13 36.12 3.29
N PRO A 300 -12.22 35.53 3.83
CA PRO A 300 -12.70 35.87 5.17
C PRO A 300 -11.72 35.49 6.27
N GLU A 301 -11.45 36.40 7.21
CA GLU A 301 -10.56 36.14 8.36
C GLU A 301 -11.01 34.92 9.20
N ALA A 302 -12.33 34.68 9.27
CA ALA A 302 -12.90 33.49 9.92
C ALA A 302 -12.37 32.17 9.33
N ARG A 303 -12.18 32.09 8.01
CA ARG A 303 -11.66 30.90 7.32
C ARG A 303 -10.21 30.60 7.72
N LEU A 304 -9.40 31.64 7.97
CA LEU A 304 -8.05 31.52 8.51
C LEU A 304 -8.05 31.14 10.00
N ARG A 305 -9.00 31.69 10.76
CA ARG A 305 -9.16 31.43 12.21
C ARG A 305 -9.51 29.96 12.49
N GLU A 306 -10.34 29.33 11.67
CA GLU A 306 -10.60 27.88 11.75
C GLU A 306 -9.30 27.06 11.62
N SER A 307 -8.49 27.36 10.61
CA SER A 307 -7.23 26.66 10.37
C SER A 307 -6.22 26.89 11.48
N ALA A 308 -6.13 28.11 12.00
CA ALA A 308 -5.33 28.40 13.20
C ALA A 308 -5.79 27.55 14.40
N ILE A 309 -7.10 27.38 14.60
CA ILE A 309 -7.64 26.51 15.67
C ILE A 309 -7.25 25.04 15.45
N ARG A 310 -7.33 24.50 14.22
CA ARG A 310 -6.93 23.10 13.94
C ARG A 310 -5.43 22.88 14.15
N ILE A 311 -4.58 23.80 13.67
CA ILE A 311 -3.12 23.73 13.85
C ILE A 311 -2.74 23.84 15.33
N MET A 312 -3.31 24.80 16.06
CA MET A 312 -3.00 24.99 17.49
C MET A 312 -3.48 23.81 18.34
N LYS A 313 -4.64 23.22 18.01
CA LYS A 313 -5.10 21.96 18.62
C LYS A 313 -4.08 20.83 18.40
N LEU A 314 -3.50 20.70 17.21
CA LEU A 314 -2.48 19.67 16.99
C LEU A 314 -1.20 19.95 17.79
N LYS A 315 -0.68 21.19 17.75
CA LYS A 315 0.55 21.55 18.50
C LYS A 315 0.40 21.36 20.01
N LEU A 316 -0.81 21.54 20.55
CA LEU A 316 -1.16 21.22 21.94
C LEU A 316 -1.29 19.72 22.18
N LYS A 317 -1.94 18.95 21.29
CA LYS A 317 -2.08 17.48 21.39
C LYS A 317 -0.73 16.76 21.32
N LEU A 318 0.24 17.34 20.60
CA LEU A 318 1.65 16.91 20.52
C LEU A 318 2.55 17.48 21.62
N ASN A 319 2.00 18.24 22.57
CA ASN A 319 2.71 18.90 23.67
C ASN A 319 3.93 19.76 23.29
N LEU A 320 3.93 20.37 22.09
CA LEU A 320 5.10 21.08 21.56
C LEU A 320 5.45 22.39 22.28
N PHE A 321 4.57 22.90 23.14
CA PHE A 321 4.84 24.09 23.95
C PHE A 321 5.77 23.80 25.12
N ASP A 322 5.61 22.63 25.77
CA ASP A 322 6.47 22.19 26.87
C ASP A 322 7.65 21.34 26.37
N VAL A 323 7.44 20.54 25.30
CA VAL A 323 8.44 19.64 24.72
C VAL A 323 8.53 19.85 23.20
N PRO A 324 9.18 20.92 22.73
CA PRO A 324 9.26 21.28 21.31
C PRO A 324 10.09 20.31 20.43
N VAL A 325 10.86 19.40 21.04
CA VAL A 325 11.64 18.34 20.37
C VAL A 325 11.46 17.02 21.18
N PRO A 326 10.35 16.28 20.99
CA PRO A 326 9.99 15.09 21.79
C PRO A 326 10.99 13.92 21.64
N GLY A 327 10.77 12.83 22.37
CA GLY A 327 11.41 11.53 22.08
C GLY A 327 12.85 11.32 22.56
N ALA A 328 13.40 12.19 23.40
CA ALA A 328 14.74 11.99 23.99
C ALA A 328 14.84 10.67 24.79
N ASP A 329 13.71 10.22 25.32
CA ASP A 329 13.46 9.00 26.08
C ASP A 329 13.55 7.71 25.25
N VAL A 330 13.35 7.78 23.93
CA VAL A 330 13.35 6.60 23.04
C VAL A 330 14.59 6.50 22.14
N VAL A 331 15.52 7.47 22.19
CA VAL A 331 16.75 7.48 21.37
C VAL A 331 17.60 6.21 21.54
N SER A 332 17.63 5.63 22.74
CA SER A 332 18.37 4.39 23.04
C SER A 332 17.71 3.11 22.50
N GLN A 333 16.53 3.20 21.90
CA GLN A 333 15.77 2.08 21.32
C GLN A 333 15.84 2.04 19.78
N LEU A 334 16.40 3.07 19.15
CA LEU A 334 16.58 3.16 17.70
C LEU A 334 17.33 1.92 17.18
N GLY A 335 16.77 1.23 16.19
CA GLY A 335 17.41 0.05 15.60
C GLY A 335 17.42 -1.21 16.50
N ASP A 336 16.63 -1.26 17.59
CA ASP A 336 16.67 -2.38 18.54
C ASP A 336 16.24 -3.74 17.96
N GLU A 337 16.64 -4.82 18.65
CA GLU A 337 16.36 -6.20 18.28
C GLU A 337 14.85 -6.48 18.14
N ALA A 338 14.01 -5.85 18.97
CA ALA A 338 12.55 -6.02 18.91
C ALA A 338 11.96 -5.45 17.61
N SER A 339 12.54 -4.36 17.09
CA SER A 339 12.17 -3.74 15.82
C SER A 339 12.67 -4.56 14.63
N GLN A 340 13.91 -5.04 14.69
CA GLN A 340 14.51 -5.91 13.67
C GLN A 340 13.73 -7.23 13.53
N LEU A 341 13.36 -7.86 14.65
CA LEU A 341 12.53 -9.07 14.66
C LEU A 341 11.13 -8.81 14.11
N ALA A 342 10.53 -7.64 14.37
CA ALA A 342 9.23 -7.27 13.80
C ALA A 342 9.30 -7.05 12.28
N ALA A 343 10.35 -6.39 11.78
CA ALA A 343 10.58 -6.21 10.34
C ALA A 343 10.88 -7.54 9.62
N LEU A 344 11.66 -8.42 10.24
CA LEU A 344 11.92 -9.77 9.74
C LEU A 344 10.65 -10.62 9.70
N ALA A 345 9.83 -10.61 10.76
CA ALA A 345 8.56 -11.34 10.80
C ALA A 345 7.59 -10.85 9.72
N LEU A 346 7.51 -9.53 9.50
CA LEU A 346 6.69 -8.95 8.43
C LEU A 346 7.24 -9.35 7.04
N ALA A 347 8.56 -9.31 6.84
CA ALA A 347 9.18 -9.75 5.60
C ALA A 347 8.88 -11.23 5.32
N GLN A 348 9.07 -12.11 6.31
CA GLN A 348 8.80 -13.55 6.23
C GLN A 348 7.32 -13.85 5.93
N GLU A 349 6.37 -13.22 6.62
CA GLU A 349 4.93 -13.47 6.41
C GLU A 349 4.39 -12.83 5.11
N SER A 350 5.09 -11.83 4.55
CA SER A 350 4.71 -11.19 3.28
C SER A 350 5.08 -11.97 2.02
N MET A 351 5.93 -13.00 2.13
CA MET A 351 6.37 -13.80 0.98
C MET A 351 5.19 -14.61 0.40
N VAL A 352 4.81 -14.31 -0.86
CA VAL A 352 3.72 -14.99 -1.55
C VAL A 352 4.29 -16.06 -2.49
N LEU A 353 4.05 -17.34 -2.20
CA LEU A 353 4.43 -18.44 -3.08
C LEU A 353 3.35 -18.62 -4.17
N LEU A 354 3.68 -18.24 -5.40
CA LEU A 354 2.74 -18.15 -6.53
C LEU A 354 2.76 -19.38 -7.47
N LYS A 355 3.84 -20.16 -7.43
CA LYS A 355 3.99 -21.42 -8.16
C LYS A 355 4.94 -22.34 -7.40
N ASN A 356 4.68 -23.64 -7.36
CA ASN A 356 5.62 -24.65 -6.84
C ASN A 356 5.43 -26.00 -7.55
N GLN A 357 5.68 -26.02 -8.85
CA GLN A 357 5.64 -27.23 -9.67
C GLN A 357 6.65 -28.27 -9.15
N ASP A 358 6.31 -29.55 -9.26
CA ASP A 358 7.12 -30.71 -8.84
C ASP A 358 7.61 -30.66 -7.38
N ASN A 359 7.02 -29.82 -6.54
CA ASN A 359 7.48 -29.50 -5.17
C ASN A 359 8.97 -29.15 -5.11
N VAL A 360 9.45 -28.34 -6.07
CA VAL A 360 10.86 -27.90 -6.10
C VAL A 360 11.25 -27.13 -4.85
N LEU A 361 10.36 -26.31 -4.30
CA LEU A 361 10.50 -25.68 -2.99
C LEU A 361 9.80 -26.50 -1.89
N PRO A 362 10.33 -26.53 -0.65
CA PRO A 362 11.60 -25.90 -0.24
C PRO A 362 12.83 -26.67 -0.75
N LEU A 363 13.94 -25.94 -0.87
CA LEU A 363 15.29 -26.47 -1.13
C LEU A 363 15.86 -27.03 0.18
N THR A 364 15.48 -28.26 0.50
CA THR A 364 16.01 -29.04 1.63
C THR A 364 17.54 -29.24 1.50
N PRO A 365 18.26 -29.63 2.57
CA PRO A 365 19.73 -29.79 2.52
C PRO A 365 20.26 -30.71 1.42
N GLU A 366 19.47 -31.69 0.95
CA GLU A 366 19.81 -32.55 -0.19
C GLU A 366 19.74 -31.79 -1.52
N LYS A 367 18.69 -30.98 -1.73
CA LYS A 367 18.50 -30.13 -2.92
C LYS A 367 19.47 -28.94 -2.95
N ALA A 368 19.76 -28.37 -1.78
CA ALA A 368 20.52 -27.14 -1.63
C ALA A 368 22.01 -27.25 -2.02
N ALA A 369 22.51 -28.47 -2.25
CA ALA A 369 23.89 -28.72 -2.71
C ALA A 369 24.14 -28.36 -4.19
N SER A 370 23.10 -27.95 -4.95
CA SER A 370 23.19 -27.70 -6.39
C SER A 370 22.44 -26.41 -6.80
N ILE A 371 22.83 -25.28 -6.19
CA ILE A 371 22.23 -23.96 -6.41
C ILE A 371 23.12 -23.05 -7.27
N PHE A 372 22.49 -22.37 -8.23
CA PHE A 372 23.02 -21.17 -8.90
C PHE A 372 22.12 -19.97 -8.56
N LEU A 373 22.70 -18.88 -8.05
CA LEU A 373 22.00 -17.62 -7.74
C LEU A 373 22.37 -16.55 -8.78
N THR A 374 21.36 -15.83 -9.29
CA THR A 374 21.53 -14.78 -10.29
C THR A 374 20.40 -13.75 -10.26
N GLY A 375 20.55 -12.63 -10.98
CA GLY A 375 19.56 -11.56 -11.14
C GLY A 375 19.93 -10.26 -10.40
N SER A 376 19.40 -9.15 -10.92
CA SER A 376 19.70 -7.77 -10.49
C SER A 376 19.54 -7.53 -8.98
N SER A 377 18.57 -8.18 -8.36
CA SER A 377 18.16 -7.92 -6.98
C SER A 377 18.74 -8.96 -6.01
N ALA A 378 19.52 -9.94 -6.49
CA ALA A 378 20.14 -10.97 -5.65
C ALA A 378 21.18 -10.43 -4.66
N ASP A 379 21.85 -9.31 -4.98
CA ASP A 379 22.90 -8.69 -4.15
C ASP A 379 22.66 -7.20 -3.82
N SER A 380 21.40 -6.73 -3.92
CA SER A 380 21.02 -5.36 -3.55
C SER A 380 19.94 -5.33 -2.46
N ILE A 381 20.26 -4.78 -1.28
CA ILE A 381 19.24 -4.44 -0.27
C ILE A 381 18.37 -3.27 -0.76
N GLY A 382 19.00 -2.27 -1.39
CA GLY A 382 18.29 -1.09 -1.86
C GLY A 382 17.20 -1.38 -2.89
N LEU A 383 17.44 -2.34 -3.81
CA LEU A 383 16.39 -2.80 -4.73
C LEU A 383 15.27 -3.58 -4.02
N MET A 384 15.55 -4.26 -2.90
CA MET A 384 14.51 -4.87 -2.05
C MET A 384 13.72 -3.82 -1.23
N CYS A 385 14.27 -2.64 -0.97
CA CYS A 385 13.58 -1.57 -0.26
C CYS A 385 12.73 -0.69 -1.20
N GLY A 386 13.24 -0.37 -2.40
CA GLY A 386 12.57 0.50 -3.37
C GLY A 386 12.72 1.99 -3.04
N GLY A 387 11.70 2.80 -3.38
CA GLY A 387 11.64 4.21 -3.02
C GLY A 387 11.41 4.47 -1.53
N TRP A 388 11.39 5.74 -1.12
CA TRP A 388 11.20 6.17 0.28
C TRP A 388 12.11 5.46 1.31
N SER A 389 13.31 5.09 0.86
CA SER A 389 14.25 4.20 1.57
C SER A 389 15.62 4.87 1.69
N LEU A 390 15.86 5.58 2.79
CA LEU A 390 17.01 6.47 3.04
C LEU A 390 17.14 7.69 2.10
N LEU A 391 16.69 7.56 0.85
CA LEU A 391 16.54 8.61 -0.15
C LEU A 391 15.12 8.53 -0.73
N TRP A 392 14.59 9.66 -1.21
CA TRP A 392 13.26 9.74 -1.86
C TRP A 392 13.08 8.69 -2.97
N GLN A 393 14.01 8.67 -3.93
CA GLN A 393 14.04 7.70 -5.04
C GLN A 393 14.63 6.33 -4.66
N GLY A 394 14.95 6.12 -3.38
CA GLY A 394 15.72 4.96 -2.92
C GLY A 394 17.16 4.94 -3.41
N THR A 395 17.76 3.76 -3.40
CA THR A 395 19.12 3.53 -3.91
C THR A 395 19.30 2.05 -4.26
N SER A 396 20.37 1.68 -4.97
CA SER A 396 20.79 0.28 -5.15
C SER A 396 21.93 -0.14 -4.20
N LEU A 397 22.46 0.80 -3.41
CA LEU A 397 23.67 0.65 -2.60
C LEU A 397 23.42 -0.14 -1.30
N SER A 398 23.68 -1.45 -1.28
CA SER A 398 23.50 -2.30 -0.08
C SER A 398 24.24 -1.79 1.16
N GLN A 399 25.42 -1.19 1.02
CA GLN A 399 26.26 -0.82 2.16
C GLN A 399 25.75 0.37 3.00
N VAL A 400 24.64 1.02 2.62
CA VAL A 400 23.99 2.06 3.44
C VAL A 400 22.85 1.52 4.31
N PHE A 401 22.53 0.23 4.20
CA PHE A 401 21.56 -0.50 5.02
C PHE A 401 22.32 -1.42 6.00
N PRO A 402 22.53 -1.02 7.26
CA PRO A 402 23.50 -1.66 8.14
C PRO A 402 22.94 -2.83 8.96
N LEU A 403 21.63 -3.04 8.96
CA LEU A 403 20.96 -4.07 9.78
C LEU A 403 20.62 -5.31 8.96
N GLY A 404 20.31 -5.12 7.67
CA GLY A 404 19.88 -6.15 6.74
C GLY A 404 20.98 -7.01 6.11
N ALA A 405 20.55 -7.88 5.19
CA ALA A 405 21.42 -8.69 4.35
C ALA A 405 20.82 -8.86 2.94
N THR A 406 21.68 -8.97 1.91
CA THR A 406 21.26 -9.35 0.56
C THR A 406 20.87 -10.83 0.50
N VAL A 407 20.11 -11.26 -0.53
CA VAL A 407 19.79 -12.69 -0.73
C VAL A 407 21.08 -13.52 -0.83
N ARG A 408 22.06 -13.05 -1.61
CA ARG A 408 23.40 -13.66 -1.71
C ARG A 408 24.08 -13.78 -0.35
N LYS A 409 24.05 -12.74 0.49
CA LYS A 409 24.72 -12.75 1.80
C LYS A 409 23.98 -13.63 2.83
N ALA A 410 22.65 -13.67 2.79
CA ALA A 410 21.85 -14.59 3.60
C ALA A 410 22.04 -16.06 3.18
N MET A 411 22.20 -16.34 1.88
CA MET A 411 22.59 -17.67 1.38
C MET A 411 23.99 -18.06 1.86
N GLU A 412 25.00 -17.18 1.73
CA GLU A 412 26.36 -17.44 2.22
C GLU A 412 26.38 -17.70 3.74
N THR A 413 25.58 -16.94 4.50
CA THR A 413 25.50 -17.07 5.96
C THR A 413 24.76 -18.35 6.39
N THR A 414 23.76 -18.81 5.61
CA THR A 414 22.96 -20.00 5.95
C THR A 414 23.57 -21.30 5.42
N LEU A 415 24.11 -21.32 4.20
CA LEU A 415 24.62 -22.52 3.52
C LEU A 415 26.14 -22.68 3.67
N GLY A 416 26.87 -21.58 3.88
CA GLY A 416 28.33 -21.53 3.84
C GLY A 416 28.87 -20.85 2.57
N GLY A 417 30.18 -20.91 2.41
CA GLY A 417 30.90 -20.23 1.32
C GLY A 417 30.61 -20.75 -0.10
N PRO A 418 31.32 -20.21 -1.13
CA PRO A 418 31.04 -20.46 -2.55
C PRO A 418 31.24 -21.91 -3.04
N GLU A 419 31.62 -22.83 -2.17
CA GLU A 419 31.58 -24.29 -2.41
C GLU A 419 30.16 -24.88 -2.37
N LYS A 420 29.17 -24.10 -1.88
CA LYS A 420 27.79 -24.57 -1.63
C LYS A 420 26.76 -24.02 -2.60
N PHE A 421 26.99 -22.84 -3.16
CA PHE A 421 26.20 -22.26 -4.23
C PHE A 421 27.10 -21.39 -5.11
N SER A 422 26.76 -21.27 -6.39
CA SER A 422 27.43 -20.35 -7.31
C SER A 422 26.66 -19.05 -7.46
N TYR A 423 27.36 -17.94 -7.71
CA TYR A 423 26.74 -16.62 -7.92
C TYR A 423 27.29 -15.93 -9.17
N TYR A 424 26.38 -15.44 -10.00
CA TYR A 424 26.68 -14.54 -11.12
C TYR A 424 25.56 -13.51 -11.26
N HIS A 425 25.89 -12.22 -11.26
CA HIS A 425 24.91 -11.12 -11.29
C HIS A 425 23.92 -11.25 -12.46
N GLY A 426 24.41 -11.59 -13.65
CA GLY A 426 23.57 -11.90 -14.80
C GLY A 426 23.13 -10.64 -15.53
N PHE A 427 22.20 -9.89 -14.94
CA PHE A 427 21.57 -8.74 -15.59
C PHE A 427 21.33 -7.58 -14.61
N ASP A 428 21.47 -6.34 -15.09
CA ASP A 428 21.09 -5.13 -14.37
C ASP A 428 19.60 -4.79 -14.50
N THR A 429 19.13 -3.75 -13.81
CA THR A 429 17.71 -3.34 -13.82
C THR A 429 17.19 -2.81 -15.15
N ASP A 430 18.08 -2.47 -16.09
CA ASP A 430 17.73 -2.02 -17.45
C ASP A 430 17.74 -3.18 -18.46
N GLY A 431 18.02 -4.40 -17.99
CA GLY A 431 18.05 -5.60 -18.81
C GLY A 431 19.29 -5.71 -19.69
N GLN A 432 20.43 -5.16 -19.27
CA GLN A 432 21.74 -5.43 -19.89
C GLN A 432 22.47 -6.57 -19.18
N LEU A 433 23.18 -7.41 -19.95
CA LEU A 433 23.96 -8.53 -19.44
C LEU A 433 25.22 -8.03 -18.72
N VAL A 434 25.34 -8.31 -17.41
CA VAL A 434 26.45 -7.84 -16.57
C VAL A 434 27.07 -8.94 -15.70
N ASN A 435 28.34 -8.74 -15.36
CA ASN A 435 29.09 -9.56 -14.44
C ASN A 435 29.02 -9.04 -12.98
N ASN A 436 29.73 -9.71 -12.08
CA ASN A 436 29.76 -9.38 -10.64
C ASN A 436 30.39 -8.02 -10.31
N ASP A 437 31.10 -7.39 -11.25
CA ASP A 437 31.66 -6.04 -11.12
C ASP A 437 30.74 -4.95 -11.73
N GLY A 438 29.56 -5.32 -12.26
CA GLY A 438 28.68 -4.41 -13.01
C GLY A 438 29.19 -4.05 -14.42
N LYS A 439 30.17 -4.78 -14.94
CA LYS A 439 30.68 -4.62 -16.32
C LYS A 439 29.97 -5.59 -17.26
N ALA A 440 30.10 -5.39 -18.58
CA ALA A 440 29.53 -6.29 -19.60
C ALA A 440 29.80 -7.77 -19.28
N GLY A 441 28.73 -8.57 -19.27
CA GLY A 441 28.75 -9.96 -18.86
C GLY A 441 28.99 -10.98 -19.98
N ASP A 442 28.99 -12.25 -19.58
CA ASP A 442 29.14 -13.42 -20.46
C ASP A 442 27.98 -14.39 -20.19
N LEU A 443 27.16 -14.60 -21.22
CA LEU A 443 25.98 -15.45 -21.16
C LEU A 443 26.36 -16.93 -21.12
N GLU A 444 27.47 -17.33 -21.75
CA GLU A 444 27.93 -18.72 -21.73
C GLU A 444 28.56 -19.07 -20.38
N ALA A 445 29.22 -18.12 -19.70
CA ALA A 445 29.61 -18.29 -18.30
C ALA A 445 28.40 -18.53 -17.38
N ALA A 446 27.34 -17.73 -17.51
CA ALA A 446 26.10 -17.92 -16.75
C ALA A 446 25.42 -19.27 -17.05
N LYS A 447 25.33 -19.66 -18.33
CA LYS A 447 24.82 -20.98 -18.74
C LYS A 447 25.69 -22.13 -18.21
N ALA A 448 27.01 -21.97 -18.15
CA ALA A 448 27.95 -22.97 -17.62
C ALA A 448 27.88 -23.11 -16.08
N LEU A 449 27.28 -22.15 -15.37
CA LEU A 449 26.90 -22.28 -13.96
C LEU A 449 25.54 -22.96 -13.82
N ALA A 450 24.52 -22.50 -14.57
CA ALA A 450 23.19 -23.11 -14.59
C ALA A 450 23.21 -24.60 -14.97
N ALA A 451 24.04 -25.00 -15.95
CA ALA A 451 24.21 -26.40 -16.36
C ALA A 451 24.85 -27.30 -15.29
N LYS A 452 25.38 -26.74 -14.20
CA LYS A 452 25.92 -27.47 -13.04
C LYS A 452 24.97 -27.45 -11.83
N ALA A 453 23.88 -26.70 -11.91
CA ALA A 453 22.92 -26.48 -10.83
C ALA A 453 21.57 -27.12 -11.17
N GLU A 454 21.10 -28.03 -10.33
CA GLU A 454 19.72 -28.54 -10.44
C GLU A 454 18.70 -27.40 -10.30
N TYR A 455 19.00 -26.42 -9.42
CA TYR A 455 18.14 -25.29 -9.13
C TYR A 455 18.85 -23.96 -9.42
N THR A 456 18.24 -23.14 -10.28
CA THR A 456 18.69 -21.78 -10.57
C THR A 456 17.70 -20.77 -10.00
N VAL A 457 18.11 -20.04 -8.97
CA VAL A 457 17.34 -18.98 -8.31
C VAL A 457 17.63 -17.65 -9.01
N VAL A 458 16.61 -17.06 -9.62
CA VAL A 458 16.67 -15.79 -10.35
C VAL A 458 15.92 -14.73 -9.54
N VAL A 459 16.62 -13.73 -9.00
CA VAL A 459 16.06 -12.66 -8.15
C VAL A 459 16.11 -11.34 -8.93
N LEU A 460 14.97 -10.90 -9.45
CA LEU A 460 14.87 -9.74 -10.35
C LEU A 460 13.55 -8.99 -10.18
N GLY A 461 13.41 -7.85 -10.84
CA GLY A 461 12.16 -7.08 -10.88
C GLY A 461 12.41 -5.65 -11.32
N GLU A 462 12.18 -4.67 -10.44
CA GLU A 462 12.34 -3.24 -10.74
C GLU A 462 13.60 -2.61 -10.14
N ARG A 463 13.96 -1.44 -10.65
CA ARG A 463 14.90 -0.51 -10.00
C ARG A 463 14.23 0.16 -8.78
N ALA A 464 15.02 0.84 -7.95
CA ALA A 464 14.45 1.81 -7.00
C ALA A 464 13.90 3.04 -7.76
N TYR A 465 12.71 3.49 -7.35
CA TYR A 465 12.03 4.68 -7.87
C TYR A 465 10.96 5.13 -6.86
N ALA A 466 10.53 6.39 -6.94
CA ALA A 466 9.34 6.89 -6.28
C ALA A 466 8.57 7.88 -7.18
N GLU A 467 7.25 7.88 -7.06
CA GLU A 467 6.34 8.86 -7.69
C GLU A 467 6.56 9.02 -9.20
N PHE A 468 6.50 10.25 -9.72
CA PHE A 468 6.66 10.61 -11.12
C PHE A 468 7.88 9.99 -11.82
N LYS A 469 8.97 9.67 -11.10
CA LYS A 469 10.15 9.00 -11.68
C LYS A 469 9.93 7.52 -12.01
N GLY A 470 8.83 6.91 -11.59
CA GLY A 470 8.39 5.59 -12.03
C GLY A 470 7.47 5.59 -13.26
N ASN A 471 7.14 6.78 -13.81
CA ASN A 471 6.35 6.91 -15.06
C ASN A 471 7.13 6.50 -16.31
N ASP A 472 8.46 6.67 -16.32
CA ASP A 472 9.33 6.35 -17.45
C ASP A 472 9.44 4.82 -17.68
N ASP A 473 9.16 4.04 -16.64
CA ASP A 473 9.33 2.58 -16.57
C ASP A 473 8.13 1.82 -17.16
N LYS A 474 8.15 1.65 -18.50
CA LYS A 474 7.22 0.83 -19.31
C LYS A 474 6.72 -0.41 -18.57
N GLN A 475 5.43 -0.75 -18.69
CA GLN A 475 4.78 -1.79 -17.87
C GLN A 475 5.37 -3.23 -17.92
N PRO A 476 5.99 -3.71 -19.03
CA PRO A 476 6.73 -4.96 -19.02
C PRO A 476 8.09 -4.87 -18.33
N LEU A 477 8.57 -6.01 -17.81
CA LEU A 477 9.97 -6.15 -17.42
C LEU A 477 10.91 -5.97 -18.64
N PRO A 478 12.18 -5.55 -18.43
CA PRO A 478 13.18 -5.45 -19.48
C PRO A 478 13.28 -6.75 -20.32
N PRO A 479 13.24 -6.70 -21.66
CA PRO A 479 13.25 -7.90 -22.51
C PRO A 479 14.46 -8.82 -22.30
N GLY A 480 15.61 -8.26 -21.88
CA GLY A 480 16.81 -9.02 -21.54
C GLY A 480 16.58 -10.09 -20.47
N PHE A 481 15.70 -9.83 -19.48
CA PHE A 481 15.36 -10.81 -18.45
C PHE A 481 14.69 -12.07 -19.03
N LEU A 482 13.75 -11.90 -19.96
CA LEU A 482 13.07 -13.04 -20.59
C LEU A 482 14.07 -13.88 -21.41
N THR A 483 14.89 -13.22 -22.24
CA THR A 483 15.95 -13.88 -23.03
C THR A 483 16.95 -14.60 -22.13
N TYR A 484 17.30 -14.02 -20.97
CA TYR A 484 18.18 -14.64 -19.99
C TYR A 484 17.56 -15.89 -19.37
N VAL A 485 16.34 -15.80 -18.84
CA VAL A 485 15.66 -16.95 -18.22
C VAL A 485 15.42 -18.07 -19.23
N GLN A 486 15.15 -17.76 -20.50
CA GLN A 486 15.11 -18.73 -21.60
C GLN A 486 16.47 -19.41 -21.82
N ALA A 487 17.56 -18.64 -21.89
CA ALA A 487 18.92 -19.15 -22.08
C ALA A 487 19.41 -20.00 -20.89
N LEU A 488 19.05 -19.63 -19.65
CA LEU A 488 19.33 -20.46 -18.48
C LEU A 488 18.47 -21.73 -18.50
N LYS A 489 17.16 -21.65 -18.80
CA LYS A 489 16.28 -22.82 -18.84
C LYS A 489 16.70 -23.84 -19.91
N SER A 490 17.33 -23.40 -21.01
CA SER A 490 17.86 -24.32 -22.03
C SER A 490 18.99 -25.24 -21.54
N THR A 491 19.58 -24.97 -20.36
CA THR A 491 20.61 -25.83 -19.74
C THR A 491 20.02 -27.06 -19.03
N GLY A 492 18.69 -27.13 -18.88
CA GLY A 492 17.99 -28.19 -18.15
C GLY A 492 17.63 -27.83 -16.71
N THR A 493 18.32 -26.84 -16.11
CA THR A 493 18.10 -26.38 -14.72
C THR A 493 16.63 -26.07 -14.40
N LYS A 494 16.23 -26.23 -13.14
CA LYS A 494 14.90 -25.85 -12.62
C LYS A 494 14.95 -24.39 -12.19
N ILE A 495 14.29 -23.51 -12.95
CA ILE A 495 14.22 -22.08 -12.64
C ILE A 495 13.31 -21.85 -11.43
N ILE A 496 13.78 -21.08 -10.47
CA ILE A 496 13.00 -20.53 -9.36
C ILE A 496 13.07 -19.01 -9.50
N LEU A 497 11.93 -18.35 -9.70
CA LEU A 497 11.85 -16.91 -9.90
C LEU A 497 11.44 -16.22 -8.60
N VAL A 498 12.16 -15.17 -8.20
CA VAL A 498 11.82 -14.31 -7.06
C VAL A 498 11.65 -12.88 -7.57
N LEU A 499 10.41 -12.39 -7.52
CA LEU A 499 10.01 -11.07 -8.01
C LEU A 499 10.17 -10.02 -6.92
N VAL A 500 11.09 -9.08 -7.13
CA VAL A 500 11.40 -7.94 -6.27
C VAL A 500 11.01 -6.66 -7.02
N GLU A 501 9.74 -6.27 -6.90
CA GLU A 501 9.10 -5.22 -7.70
C GLU A 501 8.03 -4.46 -6.89
N GLY A 502 7.82 -3.19 -7.20
CA GLY A 502 6.92 -2.28 -6.47
C GLY A 502 5.49 -2.24 -7.02
N ARG A 503 5.28 -2.73 -8.23
CA ARG A 503 3.96 -2.94 -8.88
C ARG A 503 4.02 -4.20 -9.74
N PRO A 504 2.90 -4.89 -10.04
CA PRO A 504 2.95 -6.17 -10.73
C PRO A 504 3.28 -5.98 -12.22
N ARG A 505 4.41 -6.53 -12.67
CA ARG A 505 5.01 -6.27 -14.00
C ARG A 505 4.63 -7.30 -15.04
N LEU A 506 4.59 -6.94 -16.33
CA LEU A 506 4.26 -7.94 -17.36
C LEU A 506 5.45 -8.87 -17.60
N LEU A 507 5.27 -10.14 -17.24
CA LEU A 507 6.28 -11.20 -17.30
C LEU A 507 6.47 -11.80 -18.71
N ASN A 508 5.56 -11.53 -19.65
CA ASN A 508 5.68 -11.88 -21.07
C ASN A 508 6.10 -13.34 -21.38
N GLY A 509 5.63 -14.32 -20.60
CA GLY A 509 5.98 -15.73 -20.77
C GLY A 509 7.06 -16.26 -19.81
N MET A 510 7.58 -15.44 -18.88
CA MET A 510 8.61 -15.86 -17.92
C MET A 510 8.06 -16.79 -16.83
N ALA A 511 6.79 -16.62 -16.44
CA ALA A 511 6.13 -17.45 -15.42
C ALA A 511 5.94 -18.92 -15.87
N GLU A 512 5.80 -19.12 -17.18
CA GLU A 512 5.72 -20.42 -17.83
C GLU A 512 7.05 -21.17 -17.82
N LEU A 513 8.19 -20.48 -17.77
CA LEU A 513 9.55 -21.06 -17.68
C LEU A 513 9.93 -21.50 -16.26
N ALA A 514 9.43 -20.77 -15.25
CA ALA A 514 9.72 -21.00 -13.84
C ALA A 514 9.02 -22.26 -13.30
N HIS A 515 9.67 -23.01 -12.43
CA HIS A 515 9.10 -24.17 -11.73
C HIS A 515 8.49 -23.73 -10.40
N ALA A 516 9.16 -22.84 -9.67
CA ALA A 516 8.56 -22.08 -8.59
C ALA A 516 8.68 -20.57 -8.80
N ILE A 517 7.74 -19.81 -8.25
CA ILE A 517 7.67 -18.35 -8.31
C ILE A 517 7.32 -17.84 -6.92
N ILE A 518 8.09 -16.90 -6.40
CA ILE A 518 7.79 -16.14 -5.18
C ILE A 518 7.63 -14.67 -5.58
N PHE A 519 6.51 -14.05 -5.22
CA PHE A 519 6.43 -12.59 -5.16
C PHE A 519 6.93 -12.15 -3.78
N ALA A 520 8.08 -11.48 -3.79
CA ALA A 520 8.70 -10.92 -2.58
C ALA A 520 8.31 -9.45 -2.38
N GLY A 521 7.78 -8.77 -3.41
CA GLY A 521 7.42 -7.35 -3.36
C GLY A 521 8.65 -6.48 -3.09
N LEU A 522 8.55 -5.61 -2.09
CA LEU A 522 9.66 -4.80 -1.57
C LEU A 522 9.86 -5.10 -0.05
N PRO A 523 10.60 -6.18 0.28
CA PRO A 523 10.76 -6.68 1.65
C PRO A 523 11.90 -6.01 2.45
N CYS A 524 12.60 -5.05 1.85
CA CYS A 524 13.68 -4.23 2.41
C CYS A 524 14.78 -5.00 3.17
N GLU A 525 15.33 -4.45 4.26
CA GLU A 525 16.59 -4.88 4.90
C GLU A 525 16.60 -6.37 5.30
N PHE A 526 15.52 -6.83 5.91
CA PHE A 526 15.38 -8.23 6.34
C PHE A 526 14.86 -9.16 5.24
N GLY A 527 14.54 -8.61 4.06
CA GLY A 527 14.04 -9.33 2.90
C GLY A 527 14.99 -10.39 2.36
N GLY A 528 16.30 -10.13 2.35
CA GLY A 528 17.27 -11.14 1.91
C GLY A 528 17.28 -12.38 2.80
N GLN A 529 17.11 -12.19 4.11
CA GLN A 529 16.97 -13.30 5.06
C GLN A 529 15.62 -14.01 4.89
N ALA A 530 14.51 -13.26 4.78
CA ALA A 530 13.17 -13.81 4.58
C ALA A 530 13.04 -14.66 3.30
N ILE A 531 13.60 -14.19 2.17
CA ILE A 531 13.65 -14.92 0.90
C ILE A 531 14.41 -16.24 1.08
N VAL A 532 15.57 -16.22 1.75
CA VAL A 532 16.38 -17.43 1.99
C VAL A 532 15.70 -18.38 2.97
N ASP A 533 14.99 -17.88 3.98
CA ASP A 533 14.26 -18.69 4.93
C ASP A 533 13.08 -19.43 4.30
N VAL A 534 12.38 -18.78 3.35
CA VAL A 534 11.33 -19.43 2.54
C VAL A 534 11.94 -20.40 1.53
N LEU A 535 12.98 -20.00 0.78
CA LEU A 535 13.64 -20.88 -0.21
C LEU A 535 14.14 -22.18 0.40
N LEU A 536 14.67 -22.14 1.63
CA LEU A 536 15.22 -23.30 2.35
C LEU A 536 14.20 -23.99 3.29
N GLY A 537 12.96 -23.50 3.38
CA GLY A 537 11.89 -24.12 4.18
C GLY A 537 12.02 -23.95 5.70
N LYS A 538 12.85 -23.01 6.18
CA LYS A 538 12.82 -22.58 7.59
C LYS A 538 11.51 -21.85 7.91
N VAL A 539 10.97 -21.13 6.93
CA VAL A 539 9.65 -20.49 6.97
C VAL A 539 8.75 -21.16 5.93
N ASN A 540 7.54 -21.53 6.36
CA ASN A 540 6.46 -21.92 5.45
C ASN A 540 5.77 -20.63 4.96
N PRO A 541 5.83 -20.27 3.66
CA PRO A 541 5.25 -19.03 3.16
C PRO A 541 3.73 -19.01 3.33
N SER A 542 3.19 -17.89 3.76
CA SER A 542 1.75 -17.72 4.04
C SER A 542 1.16 -16.42 3.51
N GLY A 543 1.96 -15.63 2.79
CA GLY A 543 1.50 -14.41 2.13
C GLY A 543 0.48 -14.75 1.04
N LYS A 544 -0.45 -13.83 0.82
CA LYS A 544 -1.44 -13.88 -0.28
C LYS A 544 -1.36 -12.60 -1.09
N MET A 545 -1.70 -12.65 -2.37
CA MET A 545 -1.75 -11.47 -3.23
C MET A 545 -2.79 -10.45 -2.74
N ALA A 546 -2.33 -9.31 -2.24
CA ALA A 546 -3.19 -8.17 -1.87
C ALA A 546 -3.73 -7.38 -3.08
N MET A 547 -3.41 -7.80 -4.31
CA MET A 547 -3.86 -7.19 -5.56
C MET A 547 -3.82 -8.18 -6.72
N THR A 548 -4.62 -7.96 -7.75
CA THR A 548 -4.63 -8.79 -8.96
C THR A 548 -3.43 -8.45 -9.85
N TYR A 549 -2.70 -9.48 -10.30
CA TYR A 549 -1.51 -9.39 -11.14
C TYR A 549 -1.90 -9.53 -12.62
N PRO A 550 -1.83 -8.47 -13.45
CA PRO A 550 -2.39 -8.48 -14.81
C PRO A 550 -1.53 -9.29 -15.80
N LYS A 551 -2.15 -10.01 -16.73
CA LYS A 551 -1.44 -10.79 -17.78
C LYS A 551 -1.25 -10.04 -19.11
N THR A 552 -1.92 -8.90 -19.33
CA THR A 552 -1.72 -8.06 -20.52
C THR A 552 -1.58 -6.57 -20.18
N GLY A 553 -0.83 -5.85 -21.02
CA GLY A 553 -0.65 -4.39 -20.93
C GLY A 553 -1.77 -3.55 -21.54
N THR A 554 -2.97 -4.12 -21.73
CA THR A 554 -4.13 -3.32 -22.15
C THR A 554 -4.60 -2.49 -20.96
N SER A 555 -4.88 -1.20 -21.14
CA SER A 555 -5.31 -0.30 -20.05
C SER A 555 -6.47 -0.88 -19.24
N ILE A 556 -7.46 -1.50 -19.89
CA ILE A 556 -8.58 -2.17 -19.22
C ILE A 556 -8.15 -3.36 -18.36
N ASN A 557 -7.15 -4.17 -18.76
CA ASN A 557 -6.61 -5.23 -17.91
C ASN A 557 -5.80 -4.67 -16.74
N LEU A 558 -5.06 -3.58 -16.96
CA LEU A 558 -4.28 -2.89 -15.92
C LEU A 558 -5.17 -2.15 -14.91
N ALA A 559 -6.41 -1.79 -15.28
CA ALA A 559 -7.39 -1.13 -14.42
C ALA A 559 -8.46 -2.08 -13.84
N THR A 560 -8.44 -3.38 -14.16
CA THR A 560 -9.42 -4.35 -13.65
C THR A 560 -8.97 -4.94 -12.31
N PRO A 561 -9.72 -4.75 -11.19
CA PRO A 561 -9.47 -5.40 -9.91
C PRO A 561 -10.27 -6.71 -9.77
N TYR A 562 -10.05 -7.47 -8.69
CA TYR A 562 -10.78 -8.70 -8.43
C TYR A 562 -12.31 -8.49 -8.28
N TYR A 563 -12.73 -7.34 -7.76
CA TYR A 563 -14.13 -6.96 -7.50
C TYR A 563 -14.79 -6.27 -8.70
N LYS A 564 -14.31 -6.56 -9.91
CA LYS A 564 -14.83 -5.99 -11.16
C LYS A 564 -16.35 -6.11 -11.29
N ARG A 565 -16.97 -5.21 -12.06
CA ARG A 565 -18.41 -5.30 -12.37
C ARG A 565 -18.66 -6.51 -13.28
N THR A 566 -19.88 -7.07 -13.25
CA THR A 566 -20.31 -8.15 -14.17
C THR A 566 -20.33 -7.74 -15.66
N THR A 567 -20.09 -6.46 -15.96
CA THR A 567 -19.93 -5.90 -17.31
C THR A 567 -18.47 -5.60 -17.69
N SER A 568 -17.49 -5.90 -16.82
CA SER A 568 -16.06 -5.63 -17.05
C SER A 568 -15.37 -6.77 -17.82
N TYR A 569 -15.19 -6.56 -19.12
CA TYR A 569 -14.55 -7.48 -20.07
C TYR A 569 -13.34 -6.85 -20.76
N CYS A 570 -12.34 -7.65 -21.04
CA CYS A 570 -11.26 -7.30 -21.97
C CYS A 570 -11.71 -7.59 -23.41
N VAL A 571 -11.11 -6.91 -24.39
CA VAL A 571 -11.41 -7.08 -25.81
C VAL A 571 -10.14 -7.45 -26.57
N LYS A 572 -10.20 -8.50 -27.39
CA LYS A 572 -9.12 -8.96 -28.26
C LYS A 572 -9.73 -9.47 -29.57
N ASP A 573 -9.17 -9.05 -30.70
CA ASP A 573 -9.57 -9.49 -32.04
C ASP A 573 -11.10 -9.35 -32.32
N GLY A 574 -11.73 -8.37 -31.67
CA GLY A 574 -13.18 -8.10 -31.72
C GLY A 574 -14.04 -8.89 -30.72
N ALA A 575 -13.49 -9.90 -30.04
CA ALA A 575 -14.20 -10.69 -29.03
C ALA A 575 -14.02 -10.13 -27.62
N THR A 576 -15.10 -10.19 -26.81
CA THR A 576 -15.08 -9.91 -25.37
C THR A 576 -14.74 -11.17 -24.57
N PHE A 577 -13.94 -11.02 -23.53
CA PHE A 577 -13.53 -12.12 -22.63
C PHE A 577 -13.21 -11.59 -21.23
N ASP A 578 -13.12 -12.47 -20.23
CA ASP A 578 -12.66 -12.09 -18.90
C ASP A 578 -11.22 -11.58 -18.93
N CYS A 579 -10.96 -10.41 -18.36
CA CYS A 579 -9.61 -9.87 -18.28
C CYS A 579 -8.66 -10.83 -17.54
N PRO A 580 -7.54 -11.23 -18.17
CA PRO A 580 -6.68 -12.28 -17.64
C PRO A 580 -5.72 -11.74 -16.57
N ALA A 581 -5.49 -12.56 -15.56
CA ALA A 581 -4.46 -12.37 -14.56
C ALA A 581 -3.40 -13.46 -14.70
N GLU A 582 -2.17 -13.18 -14.26
CA GLU A 582 -1.23 -14.25 -13.88
C GLU A 582 -1.66 -14.84 -12.53
N TRP A 583 -2.03 -13.96 -11.59
CA TRP A 583 -2.51 -14.30 -10.25
C TRP A 583 -3.62 -13.35 -9.80
N GLN A 584 -4.65 -13.89 -9.16
CA GLN A 584 -5.79 -13.19 -8.61
C GLN A 584 -5.48 -12.61 -7.22
N PHE A 585 -6.25 -11.61 -6.81
CA PHE A 585 -6.34 -11.26 -5.39
C PHE A 585 -6.66 -12.51 -4.54
N GLY A 586 -5.88 -12.73 -3.49
CA GLY A 586 -5.97 -13.88 -2.59
C GLY A 586 -5.13 -15.10 -2.97
N ASP A 587 -4.50 -15.15 -4.15
CA ASP A 587 -3.60 -16.25 -4.53
C ASP A 587 -2.40 -16.32 -3.57
N GLY A 588 -2.02 -17.54 -3.17
CA GLY A 588 -0.82 -17.80 -2.37
C GLY A 588 -0.79 -19.20 -1.79
N LEU A 589 0.22 -19.98 -2.18
CA LEU A 589 0.47 -21.36 -1.78
C LEU A 589 1.25 -21.40 -0.45
N SER A 590 1.28 -22.58 0.18
CA SER A 590 2.19 -22.89 1.30
C SER A 590 2.81 -24.28 1.09
N TYR A 591 3.82 -24.63 1.89
CA TYR A 591 4.42 -25.97 1.95
C TYR A 591 3.55 -26.98 2.73
N THR A 592 2.39 -26.58 3.24
CA THR A 592 1.32 -27.45 3.75
C THR A 592 -0.02 -27.18 3.07
N SER A 593 -0.95 -28.12 3.14
CA SER A 593 -2.31 -28.00 2.58
C SER A 593 -3.34 -27.64 3.64
N PHE A 594 -4.38 -26.91 3.24
CA PHE A 594 -5.52 -26.59 4.10
C PHE A 594 -6.84 -27.02 3.46
N THR A 595 -7.75 -27.58 4.26
CA THR A 595 -9.13 -27.89 3.85
C THR A 595 -10.13 -27.02 4.59
N TYR A 596 -11.22 -26.70 3.90
CA TYR A 596 -12.33 -25.89 4.40
C TYR A 596 -13.58 -26.77 4.42
N SER A 597 -14.33 -26.77 5.53
CA SER A 597 -15.48 -27.65 5.75
C SER A 597 -16.46 -27.05 6.75
N ASN A 598 -17.65 -27.67 6.91
CA ASN A 598 -18.71 -27.25 7.84
C ASN A 598 -19.09 -25.76 7.71
N VAL A 599 -19.04 -25.24 6.48
CA VAL A 599 -19.40 -23.87 6.15
C VAL A 599 -20.90 -23.66 6.43
N SER A 600 -21.22 -22.65 7.22
CA SER A 600 -22.57 -22.45 7.76
C SER A 600 -22.87 -20.97 8.04
N ILE A 601 -24.14 -20.59 7.93
CA ILE A 601 -24.66 -19.27 8.26
C ILE A 601 -25.73 -19.39 9.34
N SER A 602 -25.76 -18.48 10.32
CA SER A 602 -26.66 -18.58 11.48
C SER A 602 -28.14 -18.37 11.15
N THR A 603 -28.45 -17.82 9.97
CA THR A 603 -29.79 -17.72 9.40
C THR A 603 -29.70 -17.65 7.88
N THR A 604 -30.68 -18.22 7.17
CA THR A 604 -30.82 -18.16 5.71
C THR A 604 -31.75 -17.04 5.24
N SER A 605 -32.40 -16.33 6.16
CA SER A 605 -33.29 -15.19 5.88
C SER A 605 -33.17 -14.10 6.94
N LEU A 606 -33.21 -12.83 6.52
CA LEU A 606 -33.30 -11.66 7.39
C LEU A 606 -34.19 -10.59 6.75
N THR A 607 -35.02 -9.94 7.56
CA THR A 607 -35.81 -8.76 7.17
C THR A 607 -35.22 -7.53 7.86
N TYR A 608 -35.25 -6.37 7.20
CA TYR A 608 -34.78 -5.10 7.78
C TYR A 608 -35.67 -4.66 8.94
N SER A 609 -35.13 -4.74 10.16
CA SER A 609 -35.64 -4.02 11.34
C SER A 609 -34.85 -2.72 11.55
N ALA A 610 -35.56 -1.63 11.84
CA ALA A 610 -34.95 -0.36 12.24
C ALA A 610 -34.63 -0.30 13.76
N THR A 611 -35.13 -1.24 14.55
CA THR A 611 -35.00 -1.27 16.02
C THR A 611 -34.12 -2.41 16.53
N GLU A 612 -33.78 -3.38 15.68
CA GLU A 612 -32.96 -4.53 16.04
C GLU A 612 -31.63 -4.53 15.27
N SER A 613 -30.58 -5.02 15.92
CA SER A 613 -29.32 -5.28 15.24
C SER A 613 -29.48 -6.51 14.33
N ASN A 614 -29.85 -6.29 13.06
CA ASN A 614 -29.95 -7.34 12.03
C ASN A 614 -28.56 -7.92 11.73
N GLY A 615 -28.10 -8.79 12.62
CA GLY A 615 -26.78 -9.40 12.66
C GLY A 615 -26.87 -10.91 12.50
N TYR A 616 -25.83 -11.49 11.90
CA TYR A 616 -25.71 -12.91 11.62
C TYR A 616 -24.24 -13.31 11.66
N THR A 617 -23.98 -14.59 11.84
CA THR A 617 -22.62 -15.14 11.78
C THR A 617 -22.46 -16.12 10.64
N ILE A 618 -21.27 -16.12 10.05
CA ILE A 618 -20.81 -17.14 9.10
C ILE A 618 -19.67 -17.89 9.75
N SER A 619 -19.73 -19.21 9.81
CA SER A 619 -18.71 -20.07 10.40
C SER A 619 -18.15 -21.08 9.41
N VAL A 620 -16.88 -21.43 9.56
CA VAL A 620 -16.17 -22.43 8.76
C VAL A 620 -15.14 -23.16 9.62
N THR A 621 -15.02 -24.49 9.44
CA THR A 621 -13.90 -25.27 9.96
C THR A 621 -12.76 -25.26 8.94
N VAL A 622 -11.58 -24.81 9.35
CA VAL A 622 -10.34 -24.84 8.55
C VAL A 622 -9.34 -25.78 9.23
N GLN A 623 -8.82 -26.75 8.48
CA GLN A 623 -7.87 -27.74 8.97
C GLN A 623 -6.57 -27.70 8.14
N ASN A 624 -5.42 -27.75 8.81
CA ASN A 624 -4.14 -28.04 8.19
C ASN A 624 -4.04 -29.56 7.96
N THR A 625 -4.04 -29.99 6.71
CA THR A 625 -4.07 -31.40 6.31
C THR A 625 -2.73 -31.95 5.83
N GLY A 626 -1.70 -31.10 5.74
CA GLY A 626 -0.34 -31.54 5.45
C GLY A 626 0.46 -31.89 6.71
N LEU A 627 1.76 -32.10 6.51
CA LEU A 627 2.65 -32.73 7.50
C LEU A 627 3.44 -31.74 8.38
N ILE A 628 3.31 -30.44 8.14
CA ILE A 628 4.06 -29.39 8.83
C ILE A 628 3.13 -28.28 9.33
N HIS A 629 3.62 -27.46 10.27
CA HIS A 629 2.95 -26.22 10.65
C HIS A 629 2.79 -25.26 9.45
N GLY A 630 1.71 -24.50 9.45
CA GLY A 630 1.53 -23.40 8.52
C GLY A 630 0.53 -22.36 9.03
N GLN A 631 0.44 -21.26 8.30
CA GLN A 631 -0.60 -20.25 8.48
C GLN A 631 -1.47 -20.20 7.22
N GLU A 632 -2.74 -19.82 7.40
CA GLU A 632 -3.70 -19.68 6.29
C GLU A 632 -4.54 -18.41 6.46
N THR A 633 -4.79 -17.71 5.36
CA THR A 633 -5.65 -16.52 5.35
C THR A 633 -7.06 -16.93 4.95
N VAL A 634 -7.97 -16.95 5.92
CA VAL A 634 -9.39 -17.27 5.71
C VAL A 634 -10.09 -16.01 5.19
N LEU A 635 -10.26 -15.93 3.87
CA LEU A 635 -10.98 -14.84 3.19
C LEU A 635 -12.48 -15.16 3.09
N LEU A 636 -13.36 -14.26 3.51
CA LEU A 636 -14.82 -14.34 3.37
C LEU A 636 -15.32 -13.26 2.41
N PHE A 637 -15.88 -13.69 1.28
CA PHE A 637 -16.45 -12.84 0.24
C PHE A 637 -17.99 -12.85 0.27
N GLY A 638 -18.60 -11.84 -0.34
CA GLY A 638 -20.03 -11.79 -0.64
C GLY A 638 -20.32 -11.12 -1.98
N THR A 639 -21.31 -11.65 -2.69
CA THR A 639 -21.82 -11.18 -4.00
C THR A 639 -23.27 -10.70 -3.83
N PRO A 640 -23.62 -9.51 -4.35
CA PRO A 640 -24.97 -8.95 -4.23
C PRO A 640 -26.01 -9.67 -5.13
N PRO A 641 -27.31 -9.50 -4.86
CA PRO A 641 -28.36 -9.96 -5.76
C PRO A 641 -28.34 -9.21 -7.10
N ALA A 642 -28.86 -9.87 -8.15
CA ALA A 642 -28.94 -9.32 -9.52
C ALA A 642 -29.86 -8.08 -9.67
N THR A 643 -30.55 -7.66 -8.60
CA THR A 643 -31.37 -6.43 -8.53
C THR A 643 -30.56 -5.15 -8.30
N ARG A 644 -29.22 -5.24 -8.14
CA ARG A 644 -28.32 -4.09 -7.92
C ARG A 644 -27.90 -3.44 -9.24
N VAL A 645 -28.03 -2.10 -9.33
CA VAL A 645 -27.78 -1.29 -10.53
C VAL A 645 -26.40 -1.51 -11.17
N THR A 646 -25.37 -1.72 -10.36
CA THR A 646 -24.12 -2.37 -10.80
C THR A 646 -23.71 -3.43 -9.79
N ALA A 647 -23.67 -4.69 -10.21
CA ALA A 647 -23.15 -5.78 -9.40
C ALA A 647 -21.64 -5.98 -9.63
N GLU A 648 -20.88 -5.95 -8.54
CA GLU A 648 -19.54 -6.51 -8.45
C GLU A 648 -19.62 -8.03 -8.49
N THR A 649 -18.64 -8.70 -9.10
CA THR A 649 -18.57 -10.18 -9.13
C THR A 649 -18.45 -10.76 -7.72
N LYS A 650 -17.64 -10.14 -6.86
CA LYS A 650 -17.47 -10.46 -5.43
C LYS A 650 -16.82 -9.28 -4.70
N LEU A 651 -17.11 -9.15 -3.41
CA LEU A 651 -16.45 -8.19 -2.50
C LEU A 651 -15.98 -8.92 -1.25
N LEU A 652 -14.74 -8.68 -0.81
CA LEU A 652 -14.27 -9.13 0.50
C LEU A 652 -15.12 -8.48 1.59
N LYS A 653 -15.50 -9.25 2.62
CA LYS A 653 -16.33 -8.78 3.73
C LYS A 653 -15.58 -8.85 5.05
N ARG A 654 -14.83 -9.92 5.28
CA ARG A 654 -13.93 -10.13 6.43
C ARG A 654 -12.78 -11.04 6.01
N TYR A 655 -11.70 -11.02 6.78
CA TYR A 655 -10.65 -12.02 6.71
C TYR A 655 -10.10 -12.31 8.12
N THR A 656 -9.35 -13.39 8.26
CA THR A 656 -8.51 -13.62 9.45
C THR A 656 -7.32 -14.52 9.09
N LYS A 657 -6.19 -14.34 9.79
CA LYS A 657 -4.98 -15.17 9.65
C LYS A 657 -4.99 -16.24 10.74
N LEU A 658 -5.00 -17.50 10.34
CA LEU A 658 -4.85 -18.64 11.25
C LEU A 658 -3.40 -19.10 11.33
N SER A 659 -3.04 -19.67 12.46
CA SER A 659 -1.83 -20.47 12.67
C SER A 659 -2.27 -21.88 13.10
N LEU A 660 -1.81 -22.92 12.40
CA LEU A 660 -2.28 -24.30 12.55
C LEU A 660 -1.11 -25.30 12.51
N ALA A 661 -0.98 -26.12 13.55
CA ALA A 661 -0.10 -27.29 13.54
C ALA A 661 -0.60 -28.36 12.54
N ALA A 662 0.26 -29.31 12.17
CA ALA A 662 -0.11 -30.40 11.27
C ALA A 662 -1.30 -31.21 11.84
N GLY A 663 -2.35 -31.41 11.05
CA GLY A 663 -3.60 -32.05 11.47
C GLY A 663 -4.56 -31.17 12.27
N GLU A 664 -4.15 -29.98 12.72
CA GLU A 664 -4.97 -29.11 13.57
C GLU A 664 -6.14 -28.48 12.79
N ALA A 665 -7.33 -28.49 13.39
CA ALA A 665 -8.52 -27.82 12.88
C ALA A 665 -9.00 -26.73 13.85
N LYS A 666 -9.37 -25.56 13.32
CA LYS A 666 -10.02 -24.47 14.05
C LYS A 666 -11.34 -24.09 13.37
N VAL A 667 -12.33 -23.70 14.17
CA VAL A 667 -13.55 -23.02 13.66
C VAL A 667 -13.30 -21.52 13.67
N VAL A 668 -13.51 -20.87 12.52
CA VAL A 668 -13.58 -19.42 12.39
C VAL A 668 -15.04 -19.02 12.35
N THR A 669 -15.39 -17.96 13.07
CA THR A 669 -16.72 -17.34 13.04
C THR A 669 -16.59 -15.85 12.76
N PHE A 670 -17.21 -15.39 11.67
CA PHE A 670 -17.27 -14.01 11.25
C PHE A 670 -18.61 -13.40 11.63
N SER A 671 -18.60 -12.27 12.34
CA SER A 671 -19.80 -11.48 12.64
C SER A 671 -20.07 -10.44 11.56
N LEU A 672 -21.30 -10.48 11.03
CA LEU A 672 -21.79 -9.62 9.96
C LEU A 672 -23.14 -9.00 10.33
N SER A 673 -23.55 -8.01 9.54
CA SER A 673 -24.77 -7.23 9.71
C SER A 673 -25.35 -6.80 8.36
N HIS A 674 -26.55 -6.24 8.35
CA HIS A 674 -27.11 -5.60 7.17
C HIS A 674 -26.21 -4.49 6.56
N GLN A 675 -25.33 -3.86 7.36
CA GLN A 675 -24.36 -2.87 6.88
C GLN A 675 -23.25 -3.50 6.01
N ASP A 676 -23.08 -4.82 6.05
CA ASP A 676 -22.14 -5.58 5.21
C ASP A 676 -22.76 -6.03 3.88
N LEU A 677 -24.09 -6.04 3.80
CA LEU A 677 -24.86 -6.24 2.56
C LEU A 677 -24.87 -4.97 1.70
N GLY A 678 -25.10 -3.82 2.35
CA GLY A 678 -25.37 -2.56 1.68
C GLY A 678 -24.15 -1.79 1.16
N TYR A 679 -24.45 -0.84 0.28
CA TYR A 679 -23.52 0.07 -0.37
C TYR A 679 -23.94 1.53 -0.13
N TYR A 680 -22.96 2.45 -0.08
CA TYR A 680 -23.24 3.88 0.06
C TYR A 680 -23.91 4.40 -1.21
N SER A 681 -25.11 4.96 -1.07
CA SER A 681 -26.05 5.20 -2.17
C SER A 681 -26.47 6.66 -2.34
N ASN A 682 -26.23 7.51 -1.35
CA ASN A 682 -26.60 8.92 -1.37
C ASN A 682 -25.54 9.78 -2.09
N ASP A 683 -25.96 10.97 -2.53
CA ASP A 683 -25.04 11.99 -3.03
C ASP A 683 -24.16 12.54 -1.92
N ILE A 684 -22.90 12.82 -2.27
CA ILE A 684 -21.87 13.35 -1.38
C ILE A 684 -22.29 14.72 -0.81
N GLY A 685 -21.98 14.96 0.46
CA GLY A 685 -22.39 16.14 1.23
C GLY A 685 -23.76 16.02 1.93
N ASN A 686 -24.40 14.85 1.85
CA ASN A 686 -25.72 14.59 2.46
C ASN A 686 -25.66 13.54 3.59
N GLY A 687 -24.49 13.31 4.18
CA GLY A 687 -24.22 12.27 5.17
C GLY A 687 -23.77 10.96 4.53
N LEU A 688 -23.79 9.86 5.30
CA LEU A 688 -23.55 8.50 4.79
C LEU A 688 -24.74 7.60 5.09
N LYS A 689 -25.37 7.07 4.03
CA LYS A 689 -26.47 6.11 4.05
C LYS A 689 -26.08 4.89 3.22
N LYS A 690 -26.18 3.70 3.81
CA LYS A 690 -26.09 2.43 3.08
C LYS A 690 -27.46 1.92 2.71
N ASP A 691 -27.63 1.54 1.43
CA ASP A 691 -28.79 0.83 0.92
C ASP A 691 -28.41 -0.61 0.54
N ALA A 692 -29.34 -1.53 0.79
CA ALA A 692 -29.15 -2.97 0.65
C ALA A 692 -30.38 -3.54 -0.08
N PRO A 693 -30.34 -3.68 -1.42
CA PRO A 693 -31.45 -4.17 -2.21
C PRO A 693 -31.92 -5.55 -1.75
N SER A 694 -33.24 -5.77 -1.70
CA SER A 694 -33.82 -7.08 -1.40
C SER A 694 -33.42 -8.12 -2.46
N GLY A 695 -33.21 -9.35 -1.99
CA GLY A 695 -32.81 -10.50 -2.81
C GLY A 695 -31.87 -11.46 -2.08
N THR A 696 -31.44 -12.51 -2.77
CA THR A 696 -30.47 -13.48 -2.25
C THR A 696 -29.04 -12.96 -2.43
N TYR A 697 -28.32 -12.79 -1.32
CA TYR A 697 -26.89 -12.53 -1.30
C TYR A 697 -26.15 -13.88 -1.17
N THR A 698 -25.10 -14.05 -1.96
CA THR A 698 -24.26 -15.26 -1.91
C THR A 698 -22.99 -14.95 -1.14
N PHE A 699 -22.67 -15.74 -0.12
CA PHE A 699 -21.43 -15.65 0.66
C PHE A 699 -20.57 -16.88 0.44
N PHE A 700 -19.24 -16.72 0.45
CA PHE A 700 -18.33 -17.85 0.28
C PHE A 700 -16.93 -17.60 0.85
N VAL A 701 -16.24 -18.69 1.15
CA VAL A 701 -14.86 -18.70 1.68
C VAL A 701 -13.85 -19.07 0.59
N LYS A 702 -12.62 -18.56 0.70
CA LYS A 702 -11.54 -18.60 -0.31
C LYS A 702 -11.85 -17.73 -1.55
N HIS A 703 -10.79 -17.29 -2.24
CA HIS A 703 -10.88 -16.33 -3.36
C HIS A 703 -11.25 -17.00 -4.71
N ASP A 704 -10.97 -18.29 -4.83
CA ASP A 704 -11.13 -19.17 -6.00
C ASP A 704 -12.48 -19.92 -6.03
N THR A 705 -13.27 -19.82 -4.97
CA THR A 705 -14.56 -20.50 -4.85
C THR A 705 -15.59 -19.95 -5.84
N ASP A 706 -15.98 -20.79 -6.80
CA ASP A 706 -17.08 -20.52 -7.73
C ASP A 706 -18.42 -21.02 -7.16
N CYS A 707 -19.37 -20.09 -7.00
CA CYS A 707 -20.75 -20.39 -6.56
C CYS A 707 -21.78 -20.44 -7.70
N THR A 708 -21.33 -20.36 -8.97
CA THR A 708 -22.20 -20.64 -10.13
C THR A 708 -22.33 -22.15 -10.37
N ALA A 709 -21.30 -22.93 -10.01
CA ALA A 709 -21.37 -24.39 -9.91
C ALA A 709 -22.40 -24.85 -8.87
N THR A 710 -23.36 -25.67 -9.29
CA THR A 710 -24.41 -26.23 -8.44
C THR A 710 -23.80 -27.04 -7.27
N SER A 711 -24.27 -26.78 -6.05
CA SER A 711 -23.91 -27.51 -4.82
C SER A 711 -22.45 -27.38 -4.32
N ASN A 712 -21.72 -26.31 -4.67
CA ASN A 712 -20.42 -26.03 -4.03
C ASN A 712 -20.58 -25.84 -2.49
N PRO A 713 -19.94 -26.68 -1.65
CA PRO A 713 -20.13 -26.68 -0.20
C PRO A 713 -19.43 -25.50 0.53
N LEU A 714 -18.69 -24.65 -0.18
CA LEU A 714 -18.08 -23.43 0.37
C LEU A 714 -18.96 -22.18 0.19
N CYS A 715 -20.14 -22.33 -0.41
CA CYS A 715 -21.09 -21.27 -0.71
C CYS A 715 -22.32 -21.31 0.22
N MET A 716 -22.83 -20.14 0.59
CA MET A 716 -24.03 -19.94 1.41
C MET A 716 -24.94 -18.90 0.77
N ALA A 717 -26.24 -19.00 1.03
CA ALA A 717 -27.24 -18.02 0.60
C ALA A 717 -27.91 -17.35 1.81
N LEU A 718 -28.02 -16.02 1.76
CA LEU A 718 -28.82 -15.22 2.69
C LEU A 718 -29.89 -14.45 1.90
N ASN A 719 -31.16 -14.75 2.17
CA ASN A 719 -32.26 -13.98 1.62
C ASN A 719 -32.46 -12.73 2.49
N TRP A 720 -32.23 -11.56 1.90
CA TRP A 720 -32.43 -10.27 2.55
C TRP A 720 -33.69 -9.62 2.01
N ASP A 721 -34.58 -9.20 2.91
CA ASP A 721 -35.76 -8.42 2.58
C ASP A 721 -35.72 -7.06 3.29
N ASN A 722 -35.63 -5.98 2.52
CA ASN A 722 -35.79 -4.63 3.01
C ASN A 722 -37.11 -4.04 2.48
N PRO A 723 -38.23 -4.13 3.22
CA PRO A 723 -39.52 -3.59 2.77
C PRO A 723 -39.54 -2.05 2.64
N THR A 724 -38.51 -1.33 3.13
CA THR A 724 -38.34 0.11 2.86
C THR A 724 -37.70 0.40 1.51
N GLN A 725 -37.15 -0.62 0.85
CA GLN A 725 -36.47 -0.55 -0.44
C GLN A 725 -37.10 -1.58 -1.37
N ALA A 726 -38.22 -1.19 -1.98
CA ALA A 726 -38.91 -2.00 -2.98
C ALA A 726 -37.92 -2.52 -4.04
N SER A 727 -38.15 -3.76 -4.50
CA SER A 727 -37.38 -4.35 -5.59
C SER A 727 -37.30 -3.38 -6.77
N PHE A 728 -36.13 -3.34 -7.44
CA PHE A 728 -35.81 -2.36 -8.47
C PHE A 728 -36.69 -2.55 -9.72
N SER A 729 -37.94 -2.10 -9.63
CA SER A 729 -38.90 -2.10 -10.72
C SER A 729 -38.38 -1.13 -11.77
N PRO A 730 -38.25 -1.55 -13.05
CA PRO A 730 -37.90 -0.65 -14.12
C PRO A 730 -39.09 0.28 -14.35
N THR A 731 -39.15 1.39 -13.61
CA THR A 731 -40.10 2.47 -13.86
C THR A 731 -39.83 2.99 -15.27
N SER A 732 -40.71 2.64 -16.19
CA SER A 732 -40.65 3.10 -17.58
C SER A 732 -40.57 4.62 -17.58
N THR A 733 -39.41 5.18 -17.93
CA THR A 733 -39.24 6.62 -18.09
C THR A 733 -40.20 7.07 -19.18
N SER A 734 -41.25 7.79 -18.79
CA SER A 734 -42.19 8.40 -19.72
C SER A 734 -41.44 9.46 -20.51
N ASN A 735 -40.87 9.04 -21.64
CA ASN A 735 -40.09 9.88 -22.54
C ASN A 735 -41.00 10.96 -23.13
N ALA A 736 -41.06 12.09 -22.42
CA ALA A 736 -41.55 13.37 -22.94
C ALA A 736 -40.53 13.93 -23.94
N VAL A 737 -40.30 13.19 -25.02
CA VAL A 737 -39.53 13.64 -26.17
C VAL A 737 -40.33 14.76 -26.82
N ALA A 738 -39.77 15.98 -26.82
CA ALA A 738 -40.29 17.07 -27.62
C ALA A 738 -40.26 16.65 -29.09
N SER A 739 -41.42 16.73 -29.76
CA SER A 739 -41.58 16.29 -31.14
C SER A 739 -40.72 17.12 -32.09
N VAL A 740 -39.84 16.45 -32.84
CA VAL A 740 -39.20 16.98 -34.04
C VAL A 740 -39.76 16.21 -35.24
N ASP A 741 -40.54 16.89 -36.08
CA ASP A 741 -41.19 16.28 -37.23
C ASP A 741 -40.21 15.94 -38.36
N ASN A 742 -40.30 14.71 -38.89
CA ASN A 742 -40.28 14.46 -40.33
C ASN A 742 -40.88 13.07 -40.67
N PRO A 743 -41.50 12.87 -41.85
CA PRO A 743 -42.41 11.75 -42.09
C PRO A 743 -41.88 10.60 -42.99
N ALA A 744 -42.65 9.49 -42.98
CA ALA A 744 -42.67 8.35 -43.93
C ALA A 744 -41.54 7.29 -43.79
N ALA A 745 -41.74 5.99 -44.08
CA ALA A 745 -42.90 5.29 -44.65
C ALA A 745 -43.07 3.78 -44.23
N ALA A 746 -44.31 3.28 -44.31
CA ALA A 746 -44.73 1.93 -44.77
C ALA A 746 -44.42 0.58 -44.02
N SER A 747 -45.43 0.09 -43.28
CA SER A 747 -46.16 -1.21 -43.48
C SER A 747 -45.54 -2.65 -43.26
N THR A 748 -45.88 -3.28 -42.10
CA THR A 748 -46.69 -4.56 -41.88
C THR A 748 -46.44 -5.90 -42.63
N PRO A 749 -46.92 -7.11 -42.16
CA PRO A 749 -47.40 -7.58 -40.81
C PRO A 749 -47.11 -9.08 -40.37
N SER A 750 -47.47 -9.40 -39.09
CA SER A 750 -48.13 -10.63 -38.52
C SER A 750 -47.52 -12.06 -38.39
N SER A 751 -47.34 -12.51 -37.12
CA SER A 751 -47.98 -13.65 -36.35
C SER A 751 -48.05 -15.11 -36.90
N PRO A 752 -48.29 -16.20 -36.09
CA PRO A 752 -48.86 -16.29 -34.71
C PRO A 752 -48.20 -17.32 -33.71
N VAL A 753 -48.92 -17.69 -32.62
CA VAL A 753 -48.54 -18.45 -31.39
C VAL A 753 -49.57 -19.58 -31.11
N PRO A 754 -49.26 -20.78 -30.53
CA PRO A 754 -49.83 -21.18 -29.20
C PRO A 754 -49.17 -22.31 -28.34
N VAL A 755 -49.11 -22.07 -27.01
CA VAL A 755 -49.59 -22.93 -25.86
C VAL A 755 -48.84 -24.21 -25.38
N SER A 756 -48.87 -24.42 -24.04
CA SER A 756 -48.35 -25.56 -23.24
C SER A 756 -49.48 -26.42 -22.59
N PRO A 757 -49.16 -27.53 -21.89
CA PRO A 757 -49.62 -27.63 -20.49
C PRO A 757 -48.69 -28.37 -19.49
N VAL A 758 -49.08 -28.33 -18.20
CA VAL A 758 -48.48 -28.89 -16.96
C VAL A 758 -49.58 -29.73 -16.26
N PRO A 759 -49.35 -30.84 -15.49
CA PRO A 759 -49.57 -30.77 -14.00
C PRO A 759 -49.03 -31.89 -13.03
N VAL A 760 -49.12 -31.56 -11.72
CA VAL A 760 -49.21 -32.34 -10.43
C VAL A 760 -48.01 -33.12 -9.80
N SER A 761 -47.93 -33.00 -8.45
CA SER A 761 -47.16 -33.78 -7.45
C SER A 761 -48.00 -34.89 -6.77
N PRO A 762 -47.51 -35.61 -5.72
CA PRO A 762 -47.88 -35.25 -4.33
C PRO A 762 -46.83 -35.58 -3.22
N VAL A 763 -47.21 -35.42 -1.94
CA VAL A 763 -46.36 -35.48 -0.71
C VAL A 763 -46.93 -36.47 0.33
N PRO A 764 -46.08 -37.17 1.12
CA PRO A 764 -46.30 -37.25 2.59
C PRO A 764 -45.00 -37.26 3.45
N VAL A 765 -44.81 -36.39 4.45
CA VAL A 765 -45.15 -36.50 5.91
C VAL A 765 -43.98 -37.02 6.80
N SER A 766 -43.90 -36.50 8.04
CA SER A 766 -42.83 -36.69 9.05
C SER A 766 -43.30 -37.52 10.27
N PRO A 767 -42.39 -37.96 11.17
CA PRO A 767 -42.55 -37.52 12.57
C PRO A 767 -41.24 -37.18 13.32
N VAL A 768 -41.40 -36.57 14.51
CA VAL A 768 -40.36 -36.21 15.50
C VAL A 768 -40.58 -37.02 16.79
N PRO A 769 -39.55 -37.30 17.62
CA PRO A 769 -39.71 -36.94 19.04
C PRO A 769 -38.44 -36.53 19.82
N VAL A 770 -38.60 -35.46 20.63
CA VAL A 770 -38.11 -35.28 22.02
C VAL A 770 -36.61 -35.01 22.31
N SER A 771 -36.41 -34.06 23.23
CA SER A 771 -35.13 -33.50 23.72
C SER A 771 -34.60 -34.17 25.00
N LEU A 772 -33.36 -33.83 25.40
CA LEU A 772 -32.92 -33.88 26.81
C LEU A 772 -32.08 -32.63 27.15
N ILE A 773 -32.07 -32.21 28.42
CA ILE A 773 -31.40 -30.98 28.89
C ILE A 773 -30.52 -31.28 30.11
N VAL A 774 -29.21 -30.99 30.00
CA VAL A 774 -28.23 -30.77 31.09
C VAL A 774 -27.13 -29.84 30.51
N GLY A 775 -26.53 -28.87 31.20
CA GLY A 775 -26.79 -28.32 32.54
C GLY A 775 -25.50 -28.03 33.33
N LEU A 776 -25.11 -26.75 33.42
CA LEU A 776 -24.01 -26.20 34.26
C LEU A 776 -22.56 -26.60 33.88
N ALA A 777 -21.47 -25.88 34.26
CA ALA A 777 -21.25 -24.45 34.51
C ALA A 777 -19.73 -24.10 34.66
N SER A 778 -19.34 -22.86 34.36
CA SER A 778 -18.28 -22.01 34.98
C SER A 778 -16.80 -22.48 35.16
N GLY A 779 -15.85 -21.55 34.89
CA GLY A 779 -14.44 -21.58 35.31
C GLY A 779 -13.47 -21.42 34.12
N VAL A 780 -12.82 -20.29 33.83
CA VAL A 780 -11.92 -19.39 34.62
C VAL A 780 -10.58 -20.06 34.98
N GLY A 781 -9.49 -19.58 34.38
CA GLY A 781 -8.11 -19.95 34.72
C GLY A 781 -7.09 -19.10 33.96
N CYS A 782 -6.23 -18.36 34.68
CA CYS A 782 -5.18 -17.50 34.14
C CYS A 782 -3.88 -17.73 34.93
N ALA A 783 -2.73 -17.81 34.26
CA ALA A 783 -1.43 -17.96 34.90
C ALA A 783 -0.27 -17.42 34.03
N LEU A 784 0.73 -16.84 34.69
CA LEU A 784 2.05 -16.44 34.15
C LEU A 784 3.12 -17.45 34.63
N VAL A 785 4.37 -17.34 34.14
CA VAL A 785 5.58 -16.98 34.93
C VAL A 785 6.90 -17.23 34.17
N LEU A 786 7.88 -16.40 34.52
CA LEU A 786 9.25 -16.22 34.00
C LEU A 786 10.25 -17.38 34.25
N MET A 787 11.26 -17.48 33.37
CA MET A 787 12.71 -17.67 33.66
C MET A 787 13.52 -17.10 32.46
N GLY A 788 14.81 -16.74 32.53
CA GLY A 788 15.78 -16.66 33.63
C GLY A 788 17.13 -16.09 33.12
N ILE A 789 17.93 -15.44 33.97
CA ILE A 789 19.11 -14.62 33.58
C ILE A 789 20.45 -15.39 33.73
N ALA A 790 21.38 -15.25 32.78
CA ALA A 790 22.83 -14.97 33.02
C ALA A 790 23.73 -15.05 31.76
N TYR A 791 24.47 -13.97 31.44
CA TYR A 791 25.93 -13.91 31.68
C TYR A 791 26.53 -12.49 31.49
N MET A 792 27.63 -12.21 32.20
CA MET A 792 28.54 -11.07 31.96
C MET A 792 29.99 -11.56 32.15
N VAL A 793 30.97 -10.81 31.62
CA VAL A 793 32.31 -10.48 32.21
C VAL A 793 33.50 -10.61 31.22
N ARG A 794 34.30 -9.51 31.15
CA ARG A 794 35.67 -9.35 30.55
C ARG A 794 35.76 -9.34 29.00
N ARG A 795 36.76 -8.68 28.36
CA ARG A 795 37.99 -8.01 28.87
C ARG A 795 38.42 -6.77 28.04
N LYS A 796 39.41 -6.00 28.53
CA LYS A 796 39.92 -4.72 27.96
C LYS A 796 41.16 -4.84 27.05
N LYS A 797 41.23 -3.96 26.03
CA LYS A 797 42.40 -3.25 25.41
C LYS A 797 43.83 -3.84 25.47
N GLN A 798 44.41 -4.11 24.28
CA GLN A 798 45.79 -3.74 23.79
C GLN A 798 46.04 -4.42 22.41
N GLN A 799 46.86 -3.97 21.45
CA GLN A 799 47.56 -2.70 21.13
C GLN A 799 47.04 -2.18 19.76
N ARG A 800 47.34 -1.01 19.15
CA ARG A 800 48.41 0.04 19.13
C ARG A 800 49.58 -0.19 18.12
N ARG A 801 49.64 0.68 17.08
CA ARG A 801 50.73 1.00 16.12
C ARG A 801 51.16 -0.04 15.05
N ARG A 802 50.85 0.29 13.79
CA ARG A 802 51.81 0.74 12.75
C ARG A 802 51.11 1.74 11.82
N GLY A 803 51.87 2.51 11.04
CA GLY A 803 51.32 3.50 10.11
C GLY A 803 52.20 3.69 8.90
N GLY A 804 51.60 4.15 7.80
CA GLY A 804 52.22 4.48 6.52
C GLY A 804 51.15 5.08 5.60
N PRO A 805 51.45 6.14 4.82
CA PRO A 805 50.50 6.78 3.91
C PRO A 805 50.38 6.00 2.58
N PRO A 806 49.42 6.37 1.71
CA PRO A 806 49.84 7.25 0.60
C PRO A 806 48.79 8.31 0.13
N SER A 807 49.29 9.20 -0.72
CA SER A 807 48.61 9.88 -1.86
C SER A 807 47.22 10.50 -1.69
N VAL A 808 47.18 11.82 -1.87
CA VAL A 808 46.10 12.52 -2.58
C VAL A 808 46.04 12.01 -4.03
N ILE A 809 44.83 11.69 -4.51
CA ILE A 809 44.42 11.77 -5.91
C ILE A 809 42.97 12.30 -5.89
N ASP A 810 42.72 13.39 -6.59
CA ASP A 810 41.36 13.87 -6.89
C ASP A 810 40.77 13.07 -8.06
N ASP A 811 39.45 12.90 -8.08
CA ASP A 811 38.69 12.74 -9.33
C ASP A 811 37.23 13.14 -9.08
N ASP A 812 36.71 14.06 -9.88
CA ASP A 812 35.38 14.65 -9.70
C ASP A 812 34.25 13.69 -10.11
N VAL A 813 33.21 13.60 -9.28
CA VAL A 813 31.89 13.13 -9.71
C VAL A 813 30.94 14.33 -9.74
N VAL A 814 30.70 14.84 -10.95
CA VAL A 814 29.88 16.04 -11.19
C VAL A 814 28.46 15.85 -10.68
N VAL A 815 28.11 16.58 -9.62
CA VAL A 815 26.71 16.80 -9.24
C VAL A 815 26.11 17.79 -10.24
N MET A 816 25.19 17.33 -11.08
CA MET A 816 24.44 18.22 -11.97
C MET A 816 23.40 19.03 -11.16
N GLU A 817 23.75 20.26 -10.78
CA GLU A 817 22.74 21.26 -10.43
C GLU A 817 21.86 21.56 -11.65
N SER A 818 20.55 21.44 -11.51
CA SER A 818 19.59 21.96 -12.49
C SER A 818 19.27 23.42 -12.18
N LYS A 819 19.86 24.37 -12.92
CA LYS A 819 19.49 25.80 -12.87
C LYS A 819 18.98 26.31 -14.22
N GLU A 820 17.66 26.49 -14.23
CA GLU A 820 16.86 27.57 -14.81
C GLU A 820 17.30 28.39 -16.03
N GLN A 821 16.27 28.66 -16.86
CA GLN A 821 15.98 29.92 -17.57
C GLN A 821 17.08 30.54 -18.46
N ARG A 822 16.90 30.41 -19.78
CA ARG A 822 17.56 31.27 -20.77
C ARG A 822 17.03 32.71 -20.69
N HIS A 823 17.94 33.68 -20.69
CA HIS A 823 17.71 35.00 -21.27
C HIS A 823 18.89 35.32 -22.20
N ASP A 824 18.59 35.75 -23.43
CA ASP A 824 19.60 35.97 -24.46
C ASP A 824 20.37 37.28 -24.23
N VAL A 825 21.70 37.19 -24.08
CA VAL A 825 22.61 38.32 -24.28
C VAL A 825 23.79 37.86 -25.14
N VAL A 826 23.84 38.37 -26.37
CA VAL A 826 24.97 38.17 -27.29
C VAL A 826 26.12 39.10 -26.90
N LEU A 827 27.36 38.57 -26.84
CA LEU A 827 28.57 39.36 -27.09
C LEU A 827 29.74 38.48 -27.56
N VAL A 828 30.80 39.10 -28.08
CA VAL A 828 31.75 38.48 -29.01
C VAL A 828 33.20 38.49 -28.48
N GLY A 829 33.80 37.30 -28.41
CA GLY A 829 35.15 36.97 -28.91
C GLY A 829 36.41 37.51 -28.22
N GLY A 830 37.35 36.59 -27.97
CA GLY A 830 38.77 36.87 -27.64
C GLY A 830 39.06 37.10 -26.15
N VAL A 831 40.19 36.64 -25.59
CA VAL A 831 41.31 35.84 -26.14
C VAL A 831 41.68 34.75 -25.15
#